data_AF-A0A9Q8XK41-F1
#
_entry.id   AF-A0A9Q8XK41-F1
#
_cell.length_a   1.000
_cell.length_b   1.000
_cell.length_c   1.000
_cell.angle_alpha   90.00
_cell.angle_beta   90.00
_cell.angle_gamma   90.00
#
_symmetry.space_group_name_H-M   'P 1'
#
loop_
_entity.id
_entity.type
_entity.pdbx_description
1 polymer ?
#
loop_
_entity_poly.entity_id
_entity_poly.type
_entity_poly.pdbx_seq_one_letter_code
_entity_poly.pdbx_strand_id
1 'polypeptide(L)'
;MNSVESLSFDEYFHGSLKDQVLPNFPPRTLAQLVALVDEGKSDTISVLEWLEVIENESYWGGLTPSQELEACRAVWMIICTSSTLGGIAYFKAALAAQGQPSSMVQPLLASMTIVRGVQGLHQICVQKIDWITAIQNKDYAALAQACYQANVAPRKRIRQLMLPNANKYGERIIPHLADCTSMAPTESDQVWLGSCFQELKTTSHRVAFCDKILLNYGARLKQGVLLSLLEELCLPNSEYSLWYQLSDNALQKLKSLFNLTSFSELQAITNKLLGRDMAQNLSIPEEQQNQLRGRTLFWSNYSEKFDRLRVILPRGTKDLLEYSGLRFSEQVSVFKQQKANNVEVFIFGLGKLIVVEVLRGPISESRFYKNNKWNAERLFNSEFNSLDELRELAQVEVHDHVFLWQYYCEKLLRTQFKVTPNESLSNFAGLSRHKSRYSHSSGLAKPTLDRINERKEMLEIWLEKFWTCEFATTKYGKEDPKQNEGTLSLIKAQVYKQLGDSEKEHHYLKQASDSGNTEAKYRYGTSLIKGDAQARKEGERHMLESAKKGHKSAEEFIKKFGISEYAEKRSIFKKHLISLNKASKIWIGFHHEKGWVELDRNLIENRPESKGEMIFINMSKGEMFFEEKRNWKEPLFIFAPTYIDFASDKQLQELETIFTRYNIKIK
;
A
#
# COMPACT_ATOMS: atom_id res chain seq x y z
N MET A 1 -26.44 36.36 -34.98
CA MET A 1 -26.33 35.91 -36.38
C MET A 1 -27.25 36.80 -37.20
N ASN A 2 -26.70 37.88 -37.76
CA ASN A 2 -27.32 38.61 -38.87
C ASN A 2 -26.44 38.26 -40.07
N SER A 3 -27.01 37.56 -41.05
CA SER A 3 -26.26 37.08 -42.21
C SER A 3 -25.83 38.26 -43.08
N VAL A 4 -24.53 38.38 -43.29
CA VAL A 4 -23.90 39.34 -44.23
C VAL A 4 -24.05 38.87 -45.68
N GLU A 5 -24.80 37.79 -45.91
CA GLU A 5 -24.88 37.09 -47.20
C GLU A 5 -25.92 37.66 -48.19
N SER A 6 -26.48 38.84 -47.96
CA SER A 6 -27.45 39.45 -48.88
C SER A 6 -27.19 40.91 -49.24
N LEU A 7 -25.97 41.41 -49.06
CA LEU A 7 -25.59 42.73 -49.58
C LEU A 7 -24.94 42.54 -50.95
N SER A 8 -25.51 43.16 -51.98
CA SER A 8 -24.85 43.23 -53.29
C SER A 8 -23.53 43.99 -53.19
N PHE A 9 -22.58 43.71 -54.08
CA PHE A 9 -21.29 44.41 -54.12
C PHE A 9 -21.50 45.93 -54.17
N ASP A 10 -22.49 46.41 -54.93
CA ASP A 10 -22.83 47.83 -55.05
C ASP A 10 -23.41 48.43 -53.76
N GLU A 11 -24.19 47.68 -52.98
CA GLU A 11 -24.69 48.13 -51.67
C GLU A 11 -23.60 48.19 -50.60
N TYR A 12 -22.62 47.28 -50.65
CA TYR A 12 -21.40 47.36 -49.83
C TYR A 12 -20.51 48.53 -50.27
N PHE A 13 -20.36 48.74 -51.59
CA PHE A 13 -19.55 49.80 -52.19
C PHE A 13 -20.12 51.19 -51.90
N HIS A 14 -21.45 51.36 -51.93
CA HIS A 14 -22.10 52.64 -51.66
C HIS A 14 -22.33 52.93 -50.16
N GLY A 15 -22.31 51.90 -49.30
CA GLY A 15 -22.55 52.04 -47.85
C GLY A 15 -21.30 52.34 -47.01
N SER A 16 -20.10 51.90 -47.42
CA SER A 16 -18.90 51.93 -46.57
C SER A 16 -17.77 52.88 -47.03
N LEU A 17 -17.81 53.41 -48.26
CA LEU A 17 -16.69 54.17 -48.87
C LEU A 17 -16.97 55.68 -49.05
N LYS A 18 -18.13 56.21 -48.64
CA LYS A 18 -18.48 57.62 -48.91
C LYS A 18 -17.49 58.65 -48.32
N ASP A 19 -16.73 58.26 -47.30
CA ASP A 19 -15.75 59.11 -46.61
C ASP A 19 -14.30 58.56 -46.64
N GLN A 20 -13.99 57.56 -47.49
CA GLN A 20 -12.63 57.00 -47.57
C GLN A 20 -11.86 57.53 -48.77
N VAL A 21 -10.61 57.94 -48.54
CA VAL A 21 -9.69 58.39 -49.59
C VAL A 21 -9.36 57.25 -50.54
N LEU A 22 -9.65 57.44 -51.84
CA LEU A 22 -9.34 56.49 -52.89
C LEU A 22 -7.83 56.53 -53.23
N PRO A 23 -7.23 55.38 -53.63
CA PRO A 23 -5.84 55.35 -54.07
C PRO A 23 -5.66 56.16 -55.36
N ASN A 24 -4.50 56.80 -55.50
CA ASN A 24 -4.20 57.59 -56.68
C ASN A 24 -3.89 56.70 -57.90
N PHE A 25 -4.27 57.15 -59.09
CA PHE A 25 -3.90 56.50 -60.35
C PHE A 25 -3.26 57.53 -61.30
N PRO A 26 -1.97 57.39 -61.67
CA PRO A 26 -1.05 56.31 -61.32
C PRO A 26 -0.64 56.29 -59.82
N PRO A 27 -0.18 55.13 -59.29
CA PRO A 27 0.26 55.02 -57.90
C PRO A 27 1.36 56.03 -57.56
N ARG A 28 1.27 56.65 -56.38
CA ARG A 28 2.28 57.60 -55.91
C ARG A 28 3.57 56.86 -55.57
N THR A 29 4.70 57.42 -55.98
CA THR A 29 6.02 56.92 -55.56
C THR A 29 6.24 57.12 -54.07
N LEU A 30 7.14 56.34 -53.46
CA LEU A 30 7.46 56.45 -52.03
C LEU A 30 7.93 57.87 -51.65
N ALA A 31 8.72 58.53 -52.51
CA ALA A 31 9.15 59.91 -52.29
C ALA A 31 7.97 60.91 -52.26
N GLN A 32 6.95 60.72 -53.10
CA GLN A 32 5.75 61.55 -53.08
C GLN A 32 4.92 61.33 -51.82
N LEU A 33 4.85 60.09 -51.33
CA LEU A 33 4.17 59.77 -50.07
C LEU A 33 4.88 60.40 -48.86
N VAL A 34 6.23 60.34 -48.82
CA VAL A 34 7.03 61.01 -47.78
C VAL A 34 6.81 62.52 -47.79
N ALA A 35 6.85 63.16 -48.96
CA ALA A 35 6.61 64.60 -49.08
C ALA A 35 5.23 65.01 -48.54
N LEU A 36 4.18 64.23 -48.82
CA LEU A 36 2.83 64.48 -48.31
C LEU A 36 2.73 64.32 -46.79
N VAL A 37 3.48 63.38 -46.20
CA VAL A 37 3.58 63.25 -44.74
C VAL A 37 4.29 64.47 -44.14
N ASP A 38 5.39 64.92 -44.74
CA ASP A 38 6.16 66.07 -44.28
C ASP A 38 5.39 67.40 -44.43
N GLU A 39 4.49 67.49 -45.42
CA GLU A 39 3.54 68.60 -45.58
C GLU A 39 2.33 68.54 -44.63
N GLY A 40 2.21 67.49 -43.81
CA GLY A 40 1.08 67.29 -42.89
C GLY A 40 -0.23 66.87 -43.57
N LYS A 41 -0.18 66.39 -44.82
CA LYS A 41 -1.33 65.97 -45.65
C LYS A 41 -1.49 64.45 -45.71
N SER A 42 -1.09 63.75 -44.66
CA SER A 42 -1.13 62.28 -44.61
C SER A 42 -2.53 61.68 -44.66
N ASP A 43 -3.53 62.46 -44.27
CA ASP A 43 -4.96 62.15 -44.38
C ASP A 43 -5.44 62.04 -45.82
N THR A 44 -4.69 62.58 -46.79
CA THR A 44 -4.98 62.51 -48.24
C THR A 44 -4.39 61.27 -48.94
N ILE A 45 -3.83 60.33 -48.17
CA ILE A 45 -3.25 59.07 -48.69
C ILE A 45 -4.16 57.92 -48.28
N SER A 46 -4.51 57.07 -49.24
CA SER A 46 -5.38 55.92 -48.96
C SER A 46 -4.66 54.86 -48.11
N VAL A 47 -5.44 54.09 -47.35
CA VAL A 47 -4.93 52.91 -46.62
C VAL A 47 -4.30 51.89 -47.58
N LEU A 48 -4.83 51.77 -48.79
CA LEU A 48 -4.32 50.84 -49.81
C LEU A 48 -2.91 51.23 -50.30
N GLU A 49 -2.66 52.51 -50.55
CA GLU A 49 -1.32 53.00 -50.91
C GLU A 49 -0.30 52.73 -49.80
N TRP A 50 -0.70 52.90 -48.53
CA TRP A 50 0.17 52.55 -47.41
C TRP A 50 0.44 51.05 -47.30
N LEU A 51 -0.56 50.21 -47.58
CA LEU A 51 -0.38 48.76 -47.61
C LEU A 51 0.56 48.34 -48.73
N GLU A 52 0.48 48.96 -49.92
CA GLU A 52 1.42 48.68 -51.01
C GLU A 52 2.87 48.97 -50.58
N VAL A 53 3.14 50.11 -49.94
CA VAL A 53 4.49 50.45 -49.44
C VAL A 53 4.96 49.50 -48.34
N ILE A 54 4.07 49.07 -47.44
CA ILE A 54 4.40 48.13 -46.36
C ILE A 54 4.75 46.74 -46.91
N GLU A 55 4.14 46.34 -48.03
CA GLU A 55 4.17 44.97 -48.52
C GLU A 55 5.03 44.72 -49.76
N ASN A 56 5.34 45.76 -50.55
CA ASN A 56 5.98 45.62 -51.85
C ASN A 56 7.39 46.20 -51.85
N GLU A 57 8.39 45.32 -51.97
CA GLU A 57 9.81 45.68 -52.00
C GLU A 57 10.19 46.58 -53.19
N SER A 58 9.42 46.58 -54.28
CA SER A 58 9.74 47.39 -55.46
C SER A 58 9.71 48.90 -55.17
N TYR A 59 8.90 49.35 -54.21
CA TYR A 59 8.84 50.75 -53.77
C TYR A 59 10.10 51.22 -53.07
N TRP A 60 10.91 50.29 -52.55
CA TRP A 60 12.12 50.55 -51.79
C TRP A 60 13.40 50.41 -52.64
N GLY A 61 13.26 49.88 -53.86
CA GLY A 61 14.37 49.67 -54.78
C GLY A 61 15.00 50.99 -55.26
N GLY A 62 16.34 51.08 -55.19
CA GLY A 62 17.10 52.22 -55.71
C GLY A 62 17.17 53.45 -54.79
N LEU A 63 16.67 53.35 -53.55
CA LEU A 63 16.81 54.40 -52.54
C LEU A 63 18.23 54.44 -51.96
N THR A 64 18.72 55.64 -51.65
CA THR A 64 19.92 55.80 -50.81
C THR A 64 19.59 55.51 -49.33
N PRO A 65 20.58 55.16 -48.48
CA PRO A 65 20.33 54.91 -47.06
C PRO A 65 19.63 56.06 -46.33
N SER A 66 19.89 57.32 -46.73
CA SER A 66 19.21 58.50 -46.16
C SER A 66 17.73 58.54 -46.55
N GLN A 67 17.41 58.25 -47.81
CA GLN A 67 16.04 58.22 -48.31
C GLN A 67 15.24 57.05 -47.73
N GLU A 68 15.87 55.89 -47.56
CA GLU A 68 15.26 54.75 -46.88
C GLU A 68 14.89 55.09 -45.43
N LEU A 69 15.78 55.76 -44.70
CA LEU A 69 15.52 56.18 -43.32
C LEU A 69 14.37 57.19 -43.22
N GLU A 70 14.33 58.18 -44.12
CA GLU A 70 13.23 59.15 -44.21
C GLU A 70 11.90 58.48 -44.54
N ALA A 71 11.91 57.50 -45.47
CA ALA A 71 10.74 56.71 -45.79
C ALA A 71 10.27 55.86 -44.60
N CYS A 72 11.18 55.18 -43.89
CA CYS A 72 10.86 54.45 -42.67
C CYS A 72 10.23 55.37 -41.62
N ARG A 73 10.78 56.58 -41.40
CA ARG A 73 10.22 57.58 -40.47
C ARG A 73 8.77 57.91 -40.84
N ALA A 74 8.52 58.27 -42.09
CA ALA A 74 7.20 58.67 -42.57
C ALA A 74 6.18 57.51 -42.44
N VAL A 75 6.56 56.31 -42.87
CA VAL A 75 5.69 55.12 -42.79
C VAL A 75 5.39 54.77 -41.33
N TRP A 76 6.38 54.78 -40.44
CA TRP A 76 6.17 54.50 -39.01
C TRP A 76 5.32 55.56 -38.30
N MET A 77 5.44 56.83 -38.70
CA MET A 77 4.57 57.90 -38.20
C MET A 77 3.09 57.55 -38.46
N ILE A 78 2.77 57.09 -39.67
CA ILE A 78 1.40 56.70 -40.03
C ILE A 78 0.96 55.39 -39.36
N ILE A 79 1.85 54.40 -39.26
CA ILE A 79 1.58 53.15 -38.53
C ILE A 79 1.22 53.44 -37.07
N CYS A 80 1.84 54.45 -36.45
CA CYS A 80 1.61 54.79 -35.05
C CYS A 80 0.37 55.66 -34.82
N THR A 81 -0.07 56.42 -35.82
CA THR A 81 -1.25 57.31 -35.71
C THR A 81 -2.54 56.67 -36.23
N SER A 82 -2.45 55.71 -37.17
CA SER A 82 -3.60 54.98 -37.71
C SER A 82 -3.80 53.64 -37.00
N SER A 83 -4.95 53.45 -36.35
CA SER A 83 -5.29 52.21 -35.65
C SER A 83 -5.36 51.00 -36.59
N THR A 84 -5.92 51.17 -37.79
CA THR A 84 -6.06 50.12 -38.81
C THR A 84 -4.71 49.72 -39.40
N LEU A 85 -3.92 50.67 -39.89
CA LEU A 85 -2.60 50.40 -40.46
C LEU A 85 -1.64 49.89 -39.38
N GLY A 86 -1.69 50.48 -38.18
CA GLY A 86 -0.99 49.99 -36.99
C GLY A 86 -1.30 48.53 -36.70
N GLY A 87 -2.59 48.16 -36.64
CA GLY A 87 -3.02 46.79 -36.43
C GLY A 87 -2.40 45.82 -37.44
N ILE A 88 -2.49 46.14 -38.73
CA ILE A 88 -1.97 45.30 -39.82
C ILE A 88 -0.43 45.20 -39.78
N ALA A 89 0.26 46.32 -39.65
CA ALA A 89 1.73 46.37 -39.64
C ALA A 89 2.32 45.62 -38.44
N TYR A 90 1.83 45.86 -37.22
CA TYR A 90 2.30 45.13 -36.04
C TYR A 90 1.96 43.63 -36.11
N PHE A 91 0.81 43.26 -36.69
CA PHE A 91 0.47 41.86 -36.92
C PHE A 91 1.47 41.18 -37.85
N LYS A 92 1.82 41.82 -38.98
CA LYS A 92 2.81 41.32 -39.94
C LYS A 92 4.23 41.31 -39.37
N ALA A 93 4.61 42.32 -38.60
CA ALA A 93 5.89 42.34 -37.90
C ALA A 93 6.00 41.18 -36.90
N ALA A 94 4.92 40.88 -36.17
CA ALA A 94 4.86 39.74 -35.27
C ALA A 94 4.89 38.38 -35.99
N LEU A 95 4.36 38.26 -37.21
CA LEU A 95 4.53 37.06 -38.05
C LEU A 95 6.00 36.88 -38.44
N ALA A 96 6.64 37.95 -38.94
CA ALA A 96 8.05 37.94 -39.32
C ALA A 96 8.95 37.57 -38.14
N ALA A 97 8.72 38.15 -36.97
CA ALA A 97 9.45 37.85 -35.74
C ALA A 97 9.37 36.37 -35.31
N GLN A 98 8.28 35.67 -35.68
CA GLN A 98 8.10 34.24 -35.40
C GLN A 98 8.71 33.33 -36.48
N GLY A 99 9.34 33.90 -37.51
CA GLY A 99 9.80 33.18 -38.69
C GLY A 99 8.65 32.61 -39.53
N GLN A 100 7.47 33.23 -39.48
CA GLN A 100 6.36 32.91 -40.39
C GLN A 100 6.44 33.80 -41.63
N PRO A 101 5.90 33.36 -42.78
CA PRO A 101 5.78 34.21 -43.95
C PRO A 101 5.07 35.52 -43.62
N SER A 102 5.73 36.63 -43.92
CA SER A 102 5.20 37.98 -43.75
C SER A 102 5.54 38.77 -45.00
N SER A 103 4.57 39.51 -45.53
CA SER A 103 4.80 40.40 -46.67
C SER A 103 5.45 41.73 -46.26
N MET A 104 5.69 41.97 -44.97
CA MET A 104 6.28 43.23 -44.52
C MET A 104 7.73 43.36 -45.01
N VAL A 105 8.03 44.49 -45.65
CA VAL A 105 9.37 44.76 -46.20
C VAL A 105 10.46 44.85 -45.12
N GLN A 106 11.68 44.44 -45.48
CA GLN A 106 12.82 44.39 -44.54
C GLN A 106 13.20 45.75 -43.92
N PRO A 107 13.24 46.88 -44.65
CA PRO A 107 13.57 48.19 -44.06
C PRO A 107 12.66 48.57 -42.88
N LEU A 108 11.37 48.27 -42.97
CA LEU A 108 10.42 48.54 -41.89
C LEU A 108 10.63 47.61 -40.69
N LEU A 109 10.90 46.32 -40.92
CA LEU A 109 11.22 45.38 -39.84
C LEU A 109 12.49 45.80 -39.09
N ALA A 110 13.53 46.21 -39.82
CA ALA A 110 14.81 46.63 -39.25
C ALA A 110 14.72 47.95 -38.47
N SER A 111 13.85 48.88 -38.90
CA SER A 111 13.70 50.20 -38.27
C SER A 111 12.71 50.24 -37.10
N MET A 112 11.92 49.19 -36.86
CA MET A 112 10.90 49.15 -35.81
C MET A 112 11.44 49.49 -34.41
N THR A 113 12.62 48.99 -34.06
CA THR A 113 13.23 49.21 -32.74
C THR A 113 13.64 50.66 -32.53
N ILE A 114 13.93 51.40 -33.61
CA ILE A 114 14.27 52.83 -33.58
C ILE A 114 13.04 53.66 -33.18
N VAL A 115 11.86 53.30 -33.70
CA VAL A 115 10.57 53.98 -33.44
C VAL A 115 10.22 53.96 -31.95
N ARG A 116 10.64 52.92 -31.24
CA ARG A 116 10.47 52.78 -29.79
C ARG A 116 11.02 53.97 -28.99
N GLY A 117 12.03 54.68 -29.51
CA GLY A 117 12.70 55.80 -28.84
C GLY A 117 12.06 57.17 -29.08
N VAL A 118 11.00 57.26 -29.89
CA VAL A 118 10.37 58.53 -30.27
C VAL A 118 9.52 59.07 -29.10
N GLN A 119 9.73 60.34 -28.75
CA GLN A 119 8.95 61.03 -27.71
C GLN A 119 7.47 61.18 -28.14
N GLY A 120 6.53 60.90 -27.22
CA GLY A 120 5.10 61.04 -27.47
C GLY A 120 4.42 59.83 -28.10
N LEU A 121 5.13 58.71 -28.32
CA LEU A 121 4.53 57.48 -28.85
C LEU A 121 3.50 56.90 -27.87
N HIS A 122 2.31 56.54 -28.38
CA HIS A 122 1.25 55.97 -27.55
C HIS A 122 1.71 54.66 -26.88
N GLN A 123 1.40 54.51 -25.58
CA GLN A 123 1.91 53.40 -24.75
C GLN A 123 1.61 52.01 -25.32
N ILE A 124 0.45 51.82 -25.97
CA ILE A 124 0.11 50.54 -26.61
C ILE A 124 1.09 50.17 -27.75
N CYS A 125 1.60 51.16 -28.49
CA CYS A 125 2.55 50.94 -29.57
C CYS A 125 3.91 50.55 -29.01
N VAL A 126 4.37 51.22 -27.95
CA VAL A 126 5.57 50.81 -27.19
C VAL A 126 5.46 49.35 -26.74
N GLN A 127 4.32 48.98 -26.15
CA GLN A 127 4.09 47.61 -25.69
C GLN A 127 4.07 46.58 -26.84
N LYS A 128 3.54 46.93 -28.02
CA LYS A 128 3.60 46.06 -29.21
C LYS A 128 5.03 45.88 -29.71
N ILE A 129 5.81 46.96 -29.81
CA ILE A 129 7.21 46.91 -30.24
C ILE A 129 8.04 46.08 -29.25
N ASP A 130 7.88 46.30 -27.95
CA ASP A 130 8.58 45.55 -26.89
C ASP A 130 8.25 44.06 -26.96
N TRP A 131 6.98 43.72 -27.16
CA TRP A 131 6.53 42.34 -27.31
C TRP A 131 7.15 41.66 -28.55
N ILE A 132 7.14 42.34 -29.70
CA ILE A 132 7.70 41.79 -30.95
C ILE A 132 9.22 41.65 -30.84
N THR A 133 9.89 42.62 -30.24
CA THR A 133 11.35 42.59 -30.01
C THR A 133 11.75 41.43 -29.10
N ALA A 134 10.99 41.20 -28.02
CA ALA A 134 11.22 40.06 -27.13
C ALA A 134 11.00 38.71 -27.84
N ILE A 135 10.05 38.62 -28.78
CA ILE A 135 9.90 37.42 -29.64
C ILE A 135 11.15 37.23 -30.51
N GLN A 136 11.64 38.28 -31.18
CA GLN A 136 12.84 38.22 -32.04
C GLN A 136 14.07 37.75 -31.26
N ASN A 137 14.26 38.27 -30.06
CA ASN A 137 15.38 37.94 -29.18
C ASN A 137 15.20 36.61 -28.42
N LYS A 138 14.05 35.94 -28.58
CA LYS A 138 13.65 34.74 -27.82
C LYS A 138 13.68 34.96 -26.30
N ASP A 139 13.42 36.20 -25.86
CA ASP A 139 13.37 36.58 -24.46
C ASP A 139 11.97 36.32 -23.89
N TYR A 140 11.70 35.06 -23.59
CA TYR A 140 10.40 34.62 -23.06
C TYR A 140 10.18 35.08 -21.61
N ALA A 141 11.25 35.38 -20.87
CA ALA A 141 11.17 35.95 -19.53
C ALA A 141 10.63 37.38 -19.58
N ALA A 142 11.10 38.21 -20.51
CA ALA A 142 10.56 39.55 -20.72
C ALA A 142 9.06 39.52 -21.10
N LEU A 143 8.64 38.55 -21.92
CA LEU A 143 7.22 38.36 -22.26
C LEU A 143 6.38 37.99 -21.03
N ALA A 144 6.87 37.07 -20.19
CA ALA A 144 6.22 36.70 -18.93
C ALA A 144 6.13 37.89 -17.97
N GLN A 145 7.19 38.70 -17.88
CA GLN A 145 7.24 39.90 -17.05
C GLN A 145 6.24 40.95 -17.54
N ALA A 146 6.11 41.15 -18.85
CA ALA A 146 5.12 42.05 -19.43
C ALA A 146 3.67 41.60 -19.14
N CYS A 147 3.42 40.29 -19.12
CA CYS A 147 2.14 39.73 -18.68
C CYS A 147 1.85 40.00 -17.20
N TYR A 148 2.87 39.82 -16.35
CA TYR A 148 2.75 40.06 -14.90
C TYR A 148 2.49 41.54 -14.59
N GLN A 149 3.26 42.45 -15.19
CA GLN A 149 3.05 43.90 -15.04
C GLN A 149 1.67 44.36 -15.50
N ALA A 150 1.11 43.72 -16.54
CA ALA A 150 -0.23 43.99 -17.01
C ALA A 150 -1.33 43.28 -16.18
N ASN A 151 -0.95 42.41 -15.24
CA ASN A 151 -1.85 41.52 -14.49
C ASN A 151 -2.82 40.72 -15.40
N VAL A 152 -2.31 40.22 -16.53
CA VAL A 152 -3.10 39.50 -17.53
C VAL A 152 -2.34 38.26 -17.99
N ALA A 153 -3.04 37.14 -18.14
CA ALA A 153 -2.45 35.89 -18.62
C ALA A 153 -1.98 35.98 -20.09
N PRO A 154 -0.99 35.18 -20.52
CA PRO A 154 -0.33 35.35 -21.82
C PRO A 154 -1.27 35.37 -23.03
N ARG A 155 -2.28 34.51 -23.08
CA ARG A 155 -3.16 34.43 -24.25
C ARG A 155 -4.08 35.64 -24.34
N LYS A 156 -4.60 36.12 -23.21
CA LYS A 156 -5.35 37.38 -23.15
C LYS A 156 -4.47 38.58 -23.53
N ARG A 157 -3.21 38.59 -23.10
CA ARG A 157 -2.28 39.68 -23.42
C ARG A 157 -2.02 39.80 -24.92
N ILE A 158 -1.79 38.68 -25.61
CA ILE A 158 -1.61 38.64 -27.07
C ILE A 158 -2.84 39.21 -27.79
N ARG A 159 -4.05 38.86 -27.33
CA ARG A 159 -5.30 39.40 -27.89
C ARG A 159 -5.46 40.89 -27.64
N GLN A 160 -5.13 41.38 -26.45
CA GLN A 160 -5.16 42.82 -26.13
C GLN A 160 -4.21 43.62 -27.01
N LEU A 161 -3.05 43.05 -27.36
CA LEU A 161 -2.09 43.65 -28.30
C LEU A 161 -2.48 43.47 -29.77
N MET A 162 -3.58 42.77 -30.07
CA MET A 162 -4.04 42.43 -31.42
C MET A 162 -2.97 41.73 -32.28
N LEU A 163 -2.16 40.87 -31.65
CA LEU A 163 -1.09 40.14 -32.32
C LEU A 163 -1.55 38.74 -32.79
N PRO A 164 -0.84 38.11 -33.74
CA PRO A 164 -1.13 36.74 -34.16
C PRO A 164 -1.11 35.77 -32.98
N ASN A 165 -1.94 34.72 -33.06
CA ASN A 165 -1.92 33.64 -32.06
C ASN A 165 -0.49 33.07 -31.90
N ALA A 166 -0.06 32.89 -30.66
CA ALA A 166 1.27 32.42 -30.32
C ALA A 166 1.42 30.91 -30.57
N ASN A 167 1.57 30.53 -31.84
CA ASN A 167 1.62 29.12 -32.24
C ASN A 167 2.92 28.42 -31.82
N LYS A 168 4.04 29.16 -31.67
CA LYS A 168 5.36 28.58 -31.33
C LYS A 168 5.95 29.07 -30.01
N TYR A 169 5.75 30.34 -29.68
CA TYR A 169 6.39 30.96 -28.51
C TYR A 169 5.53 30.94 -27.25
N GLY A 170 4.21 30.77 -27.37
CA GLY A 170 3.29 30.83 -26.21
C GLY A 170 3.60 29.78 -25.15
N GLU A 171 3.97 28.57 -25.60
CA GLU A 171 4.37 27.47 -24.70
C GLU A 171 5.70 27.75 -24.00
N ARG A 172 6.59 28.52 -24.64
CA ARG A 172 7.90 28.89 -24.09
C ARG A 172 7.81 29.96 -23.00
N ILE A 173 6.68 30.65 -22.87
CA ILE A 173 6.42 31.63 -21.80
C ILE A 173 6.14 30.91 -20.47
N ILE A 174 5.45 29.76 -20.52
CA ILE A 174 4.92 29.05 -19.33
C ILE A 174 5.97 28.82 -18.24
N PRO A 175 7.18 28.30 -18.54
CA PRO A 175 8.19 28.04 -17.51
C PRO A 175 8.67 29.28 -16.76
N HIS A 176 8.49 30.48 -17.33
CA HIS A 176 8.95 31.74 -16.76
C HIS A 176 7.88 32.46 -15.93
N LEU A 177 6.61 32.04 -16.00
CA LEU A 177 5.51 32.72 -15.29
C LEU A 177 5.73 32.78 -13.79
N ALA A 178 6.18 31.66 -13.21
CA ALA A 178 6.47 31.58 -11.79
C ALA A 178 7.70 32.41 -11.40
N ASP A 179 8.58 32.77 -12.32
CA ASP A 179 9.81 33.51 -12.01
C ASP A 179 9.57 35.04 -11.96
N CYS A 180 8.41 35.51 -12.43
CA CYS A 180 8.02 36.93 -12.39
C CYS A 180 7.62 37.42 -10.99
N THR A 181 7.25 36.50 -10.11
CA THR A 181 6.72 36.81 -8.77
C THR A 181 7.79 36.64 -7.71
N SER A 182 7.59 37.23 -6.53
CA SER A 182 8.55 37.08 -5.44
C SER A 182 8.62 35.64 -4.93
N MET A 183 9.73 35.29 -4.25
CA MET A 183 9.94 33.99 -3.61
C MET A 183 8.85 33.59 -2.59
N ALA A 184 8.05 34.55 -2.10
CA ALA A 184 6.88 34.33 -1.27
C ALA A 184 5.67 35.01 -1.94
N PRO A 185 4.88 34.28 -2.76
CA PRO A 185 3.86 34.89 -3.60
C PRO A 185 2.76 35.52 -2.75
N THR A 186 2.45 36.78 -3.02
CA THR A 186 1.33 37.49 -2.42
C THR A 186 0.00 36.90 -2.88
N GLU A 187 -1.11 37.31 -2.27
CA GLU A 187 -2.45 36.87 -2.71
C GLU A 187 -2.72 37.28 -4.18
N SER A 188 -2.31 38.48 -4.57
CA SER A 188 -2.40 38.97 -5.95
C SER A 188 -1.58 38.09 -6.92
N ASP A 189 -0.36 37.72 -6.54
CA ASP A 189 0.50 36.84 -7.34
C ASP A 189 -0.16 35.47 -7.55
N GLN A 190 -0.74 34.90 -6.49
CA GLN A 190 -1.44 33.62 -6.56
C GLN A 190 -2.67 33.66 -7.46
N VAL A 191 -3.45 34.73 -7.41
CA VAL A 191 -4.61 34.93 -8.29
C VAL A 191 -4.18 35.05 -9.75
N TRP A 192 -3.13 35.82 -10.03
CA TRP A 192 -2.61 35.97 -11.38
C TRP A 192 -2.07 34.63 -11.94
N LEU A 193 -1.26 33.90 -11.16
CA LEU A 193 -0.75 32.58 -11.54
C LEU A 193 -1.89 31.57 -11.75
N GLY A 194 -2.91 31.59 -10.88
CA GLY A 194 -4.13 30.78 -11.06
C GLY A 194 -4.86 31.12 -12.37
N SER A 195 -4.96 32.39 -12.73
CA SER A 195 -5.56 32.81 -14.00
C SER A 195 -4.76 32.32 -15.22
N CYS A 196 -3.43 32.27 -15.10
CA CYS A 196 -2.56 31.73 -16.14
C CYS A 196 -2.79 30.22 -16.32
N PHE A 197 -2.95 29.47 -15.23
CA PHE A 197 -3.24 28.04 -15.28
C PHE A 197 -4.53 27.72 -16.04
N GLN A 198 -5.60 28.50 -15.82
CA GLN A 198 -6.89 28.28 -16.46
C GLN A 198 -6.85 28.43 -17.99
N GLU A 199 -5.85 29.13 -18.54
CA GLU A 199 -5.68 29.28 -19.99
C GLU A 199 -4.90 28.13 -20.63
N LEU A 200 -4.30 27.23 -19.83
CA LEU A 200 -3.53 26.09 -20.31
C LEU A 200 -4.45 25.01 -20.89
N LYS A 201 -4.23 24.70 -22.16
CA LYS A 201 -5.06 23.76 -22.94
C LYS A 201 -4.64 22.30 -22.79
N THR A 202 -3.34 22.04 -22.70
CA THR A 202 -2.80 20.67 -22.73
C THR A 202 -2.41 20.20 -21.34
N THR A 203 -2.55 18.90 -21.09
CA THR A 203 -2.09 18.28 -19.84
C THR A 203 -0.59 18.48 -19.63
N SER A 204 0.22 18.38 -20.69
CA SER A 204 1.67 18.59 -20.62
C SER A 204 2.04 19.98 -20.09
N HIS A 205 1.37 21.02 -20.57
CA HIS A 205 1.59 22.39 -20.09
C HIS A 205 1.15 22.57 -18.63
N ARG A 206 0.03 21.96 -18.23
CA ARG A 206 -0.46 21.99 -16.85
C ARG A 206 0.52 21.32 -15.90
N VAL A 207 1.08 20.17 -16.29
CA VAL A 207 2.12 19.46 -15.53
C VAL A 207 3.36 20.33 -15.36
N ALA A 208 3.89 20.90 -16.46
CA ALA A 208 5.07 21.76 -16.41
C ALA A 208 4.87 22.99 -15.52
N PHE A 209 3.66 23.56 -15.53
CA PHE A 209 3.29 24.65 -14.64
C PHE A 209 3.28 24.21 -13.17
N CYS A 210 2.58 23.11 -12.84
CA CYS A 210 2.51 22.60 -11.47
C CYS A 210 3.89 22.20 -10.91
N ASP A 211 4.73 21.55 -11.72
CA ASP A 211 6.13 21.24 -11.38
C ASP A 211 6.86 22.52 -10.95
N LYS A 212 6.80 23.56 -11.79
CA LYS A 212 7.48 24.82 -11.53
C LYS A 212 6.96 25.52 -10.26
N ILE A 213 5.64 25.53 -10.04
CA ILE A 213 5.02 26.08 -8.83
C ILE A 213 5.50 25.33 -7.58
N LEU A 214 5.52 23.99 -7.61
CA LEU A 214 5.97 23.17 -6.48
C LEU A 214 7.46 23.40 -6.16
N LEU A 215 8.30 23.50 -7.19
CA LEU A 215 9.74 23.74 -7.02
C LEU A 215 10.02 25.14 -6.46
N ASN A 216 9.34 26.18 -6.95
CA ASN A 216 9.57 27.56 -6.51
C ASN A 216 8.93 27.85 -5.14
N TYR A 217 7.73 27.31 -4.87
CA TYR A 217 6.88 27.76 -3.76
C TYR A 217 6.49 26.68 -2.75
N GLY A 218 6.75 25.40 -3.02
CA GLY A 218 6.18 24.28 -2.26
C GLY A 218 6.35 24.38 -0.74
N ALA A 219 7.49 24.87 -0.23
CA ALA A 219 7.71 24.99 1.23
C ALA A 219 7.01 26.20 1.89
N ARG A 220 6.47 27.14 1.09
CA ARG A 220 5.97 28.45 1.55
C ARG A 220 4.48 28.65 1.32
N LEU A 221 3.86 27.83 0.48
CA LEU A 221 2.41 27.83 0.28
C LEU A 221 1.73 27.32 1.55
N LYS A 222 1.04 28.21 2.27
CA LYS A 222 0.25 27.84 3.46
C LYS A 222 -1.26 27.88 3.22
N GLN A 223 -1.71 28.74 2.30
CA GLN A 223 -3.09 28.97 1.94
C GLN A 223 -3.17 29.73 0.60
N GLY A 224 -4.36 29.77 -0.01
CA GLY A 224 -4.64 30.56 -1.20
C GLY A 224 -4.89 29.72 -2.46
N VAL A 225 -5.17 30.41 -3.57
CA VAL A 225 -5.64 29.81 -4.84
C VAL A 225 -4.70 28.74 -5.37
N LEU A 226 -3.39 28.94 -5.25
CA LEU A 226 -2.42 27.96 -5.74
C LEU A 226 -2.38 26.68 -4.90
N LEU A 227 -2.52 26.80 -3.57
CA LEU A 227 -2.57 25.62 -2.71
C LEU A 227 -3.82 24.79 -3.02
N SER A 228 -4.99 25.43 -3.14
CA SER A 228 -6.24 24.75 -3.52
C SER A 228 -6.16 24.10 -4.90
N LEU A 229 -5.50 24.75 -5.87
CA LEU A 229 -5.28 24.19 -7.20
C LEU A 229 -4.39 22.93 -7.15
N LEU A 230 -3.31 22.96 -6.37
CA LEU A 230 -2.44 21.79 -6.17
C LEU A 230 -3.17 20.66 -5.43
N GLU A 231 -4.01 21.01 -4.44
CA GLU A 231 -4.84 20.06 -3.71
C GLU A 231 -5.82 19.34 -4.65
N GLU A 232 -6.54 20.10 -5.47
CA GLU A 232 -7.54 19.57 -6.40
C GLU A 232 -6.90 18.73 -7.51
N LEU A 233 -5.77 19.15 -8.07
CA LEU A 233 -5.25 18.57 -9.32
C LEU A 233 -4.01 17.72 -9.15
N CYS A 234 -3.21 17.91 -8.10
CA CYS A 234 -1.94 17.22 -7.96
C CYS A 234 -1.98 16.11 -6.91
N LEU A 235 -2.97 16.06 -6.02
CA LEU A 235 -3.06 14.99 -5.04
C LEU A 235 -3.50 13.64 -5.64
N PRO A 236 -3.02 12.51 -5.11
CA PRO A 236 -3.22 11.18 -5.70
C PRO A 236 -4.66 10.67 -5.61
N ASN A 237 -5.46 11.23 -4.70
CA ASN A 237 -6.88 10.91 -4.49
C ASN A 237 -7.83 11.73 -5.38
N SER A 238 -7.32 12.68 -6.16
CA SER A 238 -8.12 13.47 -7.09
C SER A 238 -8.54 12.67 -8.32
N GLU A 239 -9.78 12.88 -8.79
CA GLU A 239 -10.37 12.15 -9.93
C GLU A 239 -9.53 12.26 -11.22
N TYR A 240 -8.92 13.42 -11.45
CA TYR A 240 -8.06 13.71 -12.61
C TYR A 240 -6.65 14.14 -12.18
N SER A 241 -6.05 13.38 -11.27
CA SER A 241 -4.75 13.70 -10.68
C SER A 241 -3.60 13.76 -11.68
N LEU A 242 -2.80 14.82 -11.60
CA LEU A 242 -1.52 15.01 -12.29
C LEU A 242 -0.34 14.36 -11.55
N TRP A 243 -0.55 13.80 -10.35
CA TRP A 243 0.48 13.23 -9.47
C TRP A 243 1.54 12.39 -10.20
N TYR A 244 1.11 11.49 -11.08
CA TYR A 244 1.97 10.52 -11.78
C TYR A 244 2.75 11.10 -12.96
N GLN A 245 2.47 12.35 -13.32
CA GLN A 245 3.10 13.05 -14.43
C GLN A 245 4.11 14.08 -13.95
N LEU A 246 4.09 14.42 -12.65
CA LEU A 246 5.04 15.33 -12.02
C LEU A 246 6.44 14.73 -11.99
N SER A 247 7.44 15.61 -11.98
CA SER A 247 8.83 15.24 -11.74
C SER A 247 9.06 14.75 -10.32
N ASP A 248 10.07 13.89 -10.11
CA ASP A 248 10.38 13.35 -8.77
C ASP A 248 10.66 14.45 -7.73
N ASN A 249 11.35 15.51 -8.14
CA ASN A 249 11.65 16.65 -7.27
C ASN A 249 10.38 17.40 -6.85
N ALA A 250 9.45 17.63 -7.78
CA ALA A 250 8.18 18.26 -7.46
C ALA A 250 7.32 17.35 -6.57
N LEU A 251 7.34 16.04 -6.82
CA LEU A 251 6.63 15.05 -6.01
C LEU A 251 7.12 15.05 -4.56
N GLN A 252 8.43 15.16 -4.33
CA GLN A 252 8.99 15.30 -2.98
C GLN A 252 8.52 16.58 -2.29
N LYS A 253 8.49 17.71 -3.01
CA LYS A 253 7.96 18.98 -2.48
C LYS A 253 6.47 18.88 -2.17
N LEU A 254 5.69 18.25 -3.03
CA LEU A 254 4.26 18.03 -2.84
C LEU A 254 3.96 17.12 -1.64
N LYS A 255 4.72 16.03 -1.49
CA LYS A 255 4.66 15.14 -0.31
C LYS A 255 4.95 15.91 0.98
N SER A 256 5.97 16.74 0.99
CA SER A 256 6.29 17.60 2.14
C SER A 256 5.22 18.65 2.41
N LEU A 257 4.63 19.25 1.38
CA LEU A 257 3.63 20.30 1.50
C LEU A 257 2.33 19.79 2.13
N PHE A 258 1.88 18.61 1.72
CA PHE A 258 0.63 18.01 2.17
C PHE A 258 0.82 16.89 3.21
N ASN A 259 2.03 16.72 3.75
CA ASN A 259 2.39 15.62 4.66
C ASN A 259 1.96 14.23 4.14
N LEU A 260 2.09 14.00 2.84
CA LEU A 260 1.62 12.77 2.20
C LEU A 260 2.58 11.63 2.53
N THR A 261 2.03 10.54 3.05
CA THR A 261 2.76 9.32 3.35
C THR A 261 2.89 8.44 2.11
N SER A 262 3.82 7.47 2.13
CA SER A 262 3.96 6.47 1.05
C SER A 262 2.64 5.72 0.74
N PHE A 263 1.67 5.75 1.65
CA PHE A 263 0.32 5.22 1.47
C PHE A 263 -0.44 5.83 0.28
N SER A 264 -0.12 7.06 -0.11
CA SER A 264 -0.73 7.75 -1.24
C SER A 264 -0.62 7.00 -2.58
N GLU A 265 0.53 6.37 -2.82
CA GLU A 265 0.75 5.55 -4.03
C GLU A 265 -0.16 4.31 -4.02
N LEU A 266 -0.33 3.70 -2.85
CA LEU A 266 -1.24 2.56 -2.68
C LEU A 266 -2.69 2.94 -3.00
N GLN A 267 -3.13 4.08 -2.46
CA GLN A 267 -4.50 4.52 -2.64
C GLN A 267 -4.82 4.73 -4.12
N ALA A 268 -3.88 5.27 -4.89
CA ALA A 268 -4.08 5.46 -6.32
C ALA A 268 -4.03 4.17 -7.13
N ILE A 269 -3.15 3.21 -6.76
CA ILE A 269 -3.17 1.87 -7.35
C ILE A 269 -4.57 1.27 -7.15
N THR A 270 -5.07 1.26 -5.90
CA THR A 270 -6.41 0.75 -5.62
C THR A 270 -7.50 1.52 -6.38
N ASN A 271 -7.46 2.85 -6.41
CA ASN A 271 -8.45 3.66 -7.13
C ASN A 271 -8.47 3.34 -8.62
N LYS A 272 -7.31 3.13 -9.25
CA LYS A 272 -7.23 2.70 -10.65
C LYS A 272 -7.77 1.29 -10.86
N LEU A 273 -7.47 0.35 -9.96
CA LEU A 273 -8.01 -1.02 -10.02
C LEU A 273 -9.55 -1.05 -9.86
N LEU A 274 -10.11 -0.11 -9.10
CA LEU A 274 -11.55 0.05 -8.91
C LEU A 274 -12.24 0.84 -10.05
N GLY A 275 -11.48 1.38 -11.00
CA GLY A 275 -12.04 2.03 -12.19
C GLY A 275 -12.78 1.02 -13.08
N ARG A 276 -13.92 1.42 -13.67
CA ARG A 276 -14.78 0.52 -14.46
C ARG A 276 -14.00 -0.26 -15.52
N ASP A 277 -13.18 0.43 -16.31
CA ASP A 277 -12.43 -0.17 -17.41
C ASP A 277 -11.41 -1.20 -16.90
N MET A 278 -10.67 -0.87 -15.84
CA MET A 278 -9.67 -1.76 -15.25
C MET A 278 -10.31 -2.98 -14.59
N ALA A 279 -11.39 -2.78 -13.83
CA ALA A 279 -12.12 -3.86 -13.18
C ALA A 279 -12.69 -4.85 -14.22
N GLN A 280 -13.18 -4.35 -15.35
CA GLN A 280 -13.65 -5.19 -16.47
C GLN A 280 -12.49 -5.94 -17.14
N ASN A 281 -11.40 -5.24 -17.49
CA ASN A 281 -10.24 -5.84 -18.16
C ASN A 281 -9.56 -6.92 -17.31
N LEU A 282 -9.51 -6.74 -15.98
CA LEU A 282 -8.97 -7.71 -15.03
C LEU A 282 -10.02 -8.72 -14.53
N SER A 283 -11.26 -8.64 -15.03
CA SER A 283 -12.37 -9.50 -14.61
C SER A 283 -12.54 -9.58 -13.09
N ILE A 284 -12.44 -8.43 -12.40
CA ILE A 284 -12.51 -8.35 -10.94
C ILE A 284 -13.98 -8.38 -10.49
N PRO A 285 -14.46 -9.44 -9.80
CA PRO A 285 -15.83 -9.51 -9.32
C PRO A 285 -16.13 -8.41 -8.30
N GLU A 286 -17.40 -8.01 -8.19
CA GLU A 286 -17.84 -6.96 -7.25
C GLU A 286 -17.42 -7.25 -5.79
N GLU A 287 -17.47 -8.51 -5.37
CA GLU A 287 -17.01 -8.93 -4.04
C GLU A 287 -15.52 -8.57 -3.82
N GLN A 288 -14.66 -8.82 -4.81
CA GLN A 288 -13.23 -8.51 -4.72
C GLN A 288 -12.95 -7.00 -4.83
N GLN A 289 -13.80 -6.25 -5.55
CA GLN A 289 -13.74 -4.78 -5.54
C GLN A 289 -14.07 -4.23 -4.14
N ASN A 290 -15.06 -4.82 -3.46
CA ASN A 290 -15.39 -4.48 -2.08
C ASN A 290 -14.25 -4.84 -1.11
N GLN A 291 -13.57 -5.97 -1.32
CA GLN A 291 -12.35 -6.33 -0.57
C GLN A 291 -11.24 -5.27 -0.75
N LEU A 292 -10.91 -4.92 -2.00
CA LEU A 292 -9.90 -3.90 -2.33
C LEU A 292 -10.20 -2.56 -1.65
N ARG A 293 -11.45 -2.10 -1.77
CA ARG A 293 -11.91 -0.84 -1.17
C ARG A 293 -11.85 -0.90 0.35
N GLY A 294 -12.40 -1.95 0.96
CA GLY A 294 -12.47 -2.11 2.40
C GLY A 294 -11.10 -2.17 3.07
N ARG A 295 -10.16 -2.92 2.49
CA ARG A 295 -8.79 -3.09 3.00
C ARG A 295 -7.98 -1.81 2.88
N THR A 296 -8.05 -1.14 1.74
CA THR A 296 -7.37 0.14 1.53
C THR A 296 -7.91 1.19 2.49
N LEU A 297 -9.23 1.31 2.65
CA LEU A 297 -9.82 2.26 3.59
C LEU A 297 -9.54 1.92 5.06
N PHE A 298 -9.42 0.64 5.42
CA PHE A 298 -9.04 0.27 6.78
C PHE A 298 -7.60 0.71 7.09
N TRP A 299 -6.65 0.40 6.19
CA TRP A 299 -5.24 0.70 6.40
C TRP A 299 -4.92 2.20 6.30
N SER A 300 -5.75 3.01 5.64
CA SER A 300 -5.57 4.46 5.64
C SER A 300 -5.65 5.08 7.04
N ASN A 301 -6.36 4.43 7.97
CA ASN A 301 -6.45 4.85 9.37
C ASN A 301 -5.12 4.67 10.15
N TYR A 302 -4.14 3.97 9.58
CA TYR A 302 -2.81 3.73 10.16
C TYR A 302 -1.68 4.31 9.30
N SER A 303 -2.03 5.07 8.25
CA SER A 303 -1.10 5.52 7.21
C SER A 303 0.06 6.38 7.75
N GLU A 304 -0.11 7.11 8.86
CA GLU A 304 0.95 7.90 9.50
C GLU A 304 2.00 7.03 10.20
N LYS A 305 1.67 5.76 10.47
CA LYS A 305 2.53 4.82 11.19
C LYS A 305 3.35 3.94 10.23
N PHE A 306 3.26 4.17 8.92
CA PHE A 306 3.93 3.35 7.91
C PHE A 306 5.40 3.76 7.78
N ASP A 307 6.31 2.88 8.23
CA ASP A 307 7.75 3.15 8.19
C ASP A 307 8.35 2.85 6.80
N ARG A 308 7.85 1.80 6.16
CA ARG A 308 8.30 1.31 4.87
C ARG A 308 7.14 0.69 4.13
N LEU A 309 7.17 0.76 2.81
CA LEU A 309 6.13 0.22 1.95
C LEU A 309 6.72 -0.53 0.77
N ARG A 310 6.02 -1.57 0.34
CA ARG A 310 6.21 -2.30 -0.90
C ARG A 310 4.88 -2.83 -1.42
N VAL A 311 4.74 -2.86 -2.74
CA VAL A 311 3.62 -3.49 -3.43
C VAL A 311 4.16 -4.60 -4.31
N ILE A 312 3.44 -5.73 -4.34
CA ILE A 312 3.69 -6.81 -5.29
C ILE A 312 2.43 -7.02 -6.10
N LEU A 313 2.54 -6.85 -7.42
CA LEU A 313 1.45 -6.97 -8.37
C LEU A 313 1.59 -8.26 -9.21
N PRO A 314 0.48 -8.89 -9.64
CA PRO A 314 0.51 -9.75 -10.81
C PRO A 314 1.02 -8.95 -12.02
N ARG A 315 1.82 -9.56 -12.90
CA ARG A 315 2.42 -8.83 -14.03
C ARG A 315 1.34 -8.28 -14.99
N GLY A 316 0.23 -9.00 -15.18
CA GLY A 316 -0.89 -8.50 -15.99
C GLY A 316 -1.57 -7.26 -15.38
N THR A 317 -1.65 -7.19 -14.05
CA THR A 317 -2.14 -6.00 -13.34
C THR A 317 -1.19 -4.81 -13.57
N LYS A 318 0.12 -5.02 -13.43
CA LYS A 318 1.13 -3.97 -13.63
C LYS A 318 1.09 -3.40 -15.05
N ASP A 319 1.08 -4.28 -16.05
CA ASP A 319 1.12 -3.89 -17.47
C ASP A 319 -0.10 -3.02 -17.84
N LEU A 320 -1.30 -3.39 -17.35
CA LEU A 320 -2.53 -2.61 -17.57
C LEU A 320 -2.50 -1.26 -16.85
N LEU A 321 -1.98 -1.21 -15.63
CA LEU A 321 -1.85 0.05 -14.89
C LEU A 321 -0.84 0.99 -15.57
N GLU A 322 0.29 0.49 -16.07
CA GLU A 322 1.26 1.25 -16.87
C GLU A 322 0.63 1.78 -18.17
N TYR A 323 -0.15 0.95 -18.87
CA TYR A 323 -0.89 1.37 -20.06
C TYR A 323 -1.91 2.48 -19.74
N SER A 324 -2.49 2.49 -18.55
CA SER A 324 -3.39 3.56 -18.09
C SER A 324 -2.68 4.88 -17.75
N GLY A 325 -1.35 4.94 -17.89
CA GLY A 325 -0.53 6.11 -17.60
C GLY A 325 -0.06 6.20 -16.15
N LEU A 326 -0.26 5.15 -15.33
CA LEU A 326 0.22 5.11 -13.96
C LEU A 326 1.72 4.83 -13.95
N ARG A 327 2.50 5.72 -13.31
CA ARG A 327 3.93 5.50 -13.06
C ARG A 327 4.13 4.96 -11.66
N PHE A 328 5.07 4.03 -11.53
CA PHE A 328 5.36 3.35 -10.28
C PHE A 328 6.72 3.74 -9.72
N SER A 329 6.81 3.82 -8.40
CA SER A 329 8.09 3.89 -7.69
C SER A 329 8.78 2.52 -7.64
N GLU A 330 10.05 2.50 -7.25
CA GLU A 330 10.83 1.26 -7.02
C GLU A 330 10.22 0.34 -5.95
N GLN A 331 9.26 0.83 -5.16
CA GLN A 331 8.55 0.05 -4.15
C GLN A 331 7.52 -0.90 -4.75
N VAL A 332 7.17 -0.73 -6.03
CA VAL A 332 6.25 -1.61 -6.75
C VAL A 332 7.03 -2.66 -7.54
N SER A 333 6.75 -3.92 -7.25
CA SER A 333 7.39 -5.07 -7.88
C SER A 333 6.34 -6.06 -8.41
N VAL A 334 6.78 -7.07 -9.15
CA VAL A 334 5.89 -8.12 -9.68
C VAL A 334 6.30 -9.50 -9.20
N PHE A 335 5.34 -10.43 -9.14
CA PHE A 335 5.65 -11.85 -9.04
C PHE A 335 6.43 -12.32 -10.29
N LYS A 336 7.43 -13.19 -10.09
CA LYS A 336 8.22 -13.72 -11.23
C LYS A 336 7.41 -14.67 -12.11
N GLN A 337 6.54 -15.48 -11.52
CA GLN A 337 5.69 -16.42 -12.23
C GLN A 337 4.27 -15.88 -12.32
N GLN A 338 3.61 -16.14 -13.44
CA GLN A 338 2.19 -15.89 -13.58
C GLN A 338 1.41 -17.11 -13.10
N LYS A 339 0.74 -16.97 -11.95
CA LYS A 339 -0.21 -17.97 -11.45
C LYS A 339 -1.58 -17.32 -11.28
N ALA A 340 -2.63 -18.09 -11.50
CA ALA A 340 -4.02 -17.62 -11.39
C ALA A 340 -4.38 -17.14 -9.97
N ASN A 341 -3.68 -17.62 -8.94
CA ASN A 341 -3.88 -17.22 -7.55
C ASN A 341 -3.06 -16.01 -7.12
N ASN A 342 -2.17 -15.48 -7.98
CA ASN A 342 -1.46 -14.24 -7.68
C ASN A 342 -2.44 -13.07 -7.73
N VAL A 343 -2.41 -12.26 -6.69
CA VAL A 343 -3.25 -11.06 -6.51
C VAL A 343 -2.38 -9.93 -5.96
N GLU A 344 -2.90 -8.71 -5.91
CA GLU A 344 -2.14 -7.58 -5.39
C GLU A 344 -1.91 -7.75 -3.89
N VAL A 345 -0.67 -7.52 -3.46
CA VAL A 345 -0.24 -7.63 -2.07
C VAL A 345 0.42 -6.34 -1.65
N PHE A 346 -0.01 -5.80 -0.51
CA PHE A 346 0.66 -4.69 0.16
C PHE A 346 1.51 -5.21 1.30
N ILE A 347 2.74 -4.73 1.39
CA ILE A 347 3.69 -5.05 2.45
C ILE A 347 4.13 -3.74 3.09
N PHE A 348 3.88 -3.56 4.37
CA PHE A 348 4.28 -2.32 5.06
C PHE A 348 4.76 -2.57 6.48
N GLY A 349 5.71 -1.72 6.90
CA GLY A 349 6.25 -1.69 8.25
C GLY A 349 5.36 -0.85 9.15
N LEU A 350 5.09 -1.37 10.35
CA LEU A 350 4.23 -0.76 11.36
C LEU A 350 4.92 -0.86 12.71
N GLY A 351 5.99 -0.07 12.90
CA GLY A 351 6.88 -0.13 14.05
C GLY A 351 7.55 -1.50 14.17
N LYS A 352 7.17 -2.27 15.20
CA LYS A 352 7.75 -3.60 15.48
C LYS A 352 7.15 -4.72 14.63
N LEU A 353 6.25 -4.39 13.70
CA LEU A 353 5.58 -5.35 12.84
C LEU A 353 5.83 -5.07 11.37
N ILE A 354 5.72 -6.12 10.56
CA ILE A 354 5.54 -6.03 9.12
C ILE A 354 4.20 -6.69 8.82
N VAL A 355 3.35 -5.98 8.10
CA VAL A 355 2.04 -6.48 7.66
C VAL A 355 2.14 -6.86 6.20
N VAL A 356 1.66 -8.05 5.86
CA VAL A 356 1.42 -8.51 4.50
C VAL A 356 -0.08 -8.62 4.30
N GLU A 357 -0.63 -7.68 3.56
CA GLU A 357 -2.05 -7.56 3.26
C GLU A 357 -2.32 -8.10 1.86
N VAL A 358 -3.04 -9.22 1.78
CA VAL A 358 -3.51 -9.78 0.50
C VAL A 358 -4.77 -9.03 0.10
N LEU A 359 -4.77 -8.28 -1.00
CA LEU A 359 -5.81 -7.28 -1.27
C LEU A 359 -7.09 -7.79 -1.92
N ARG A 360 -7.05 -8.96 -2.55
CA ARG A 360 -8.25 -9.68 -2.98
C ARG A 360 -8.01 -11.18 -2.99
N GLY A 361 -9.08 -11.95 -3.08
CA GLY A 361 -9.01 -13.38 -3.32
C GLY A 361 -9.80 -14.21 -2.31
N PRO A 362 -9.80 -15.54 -2.48
CA PRO A 362 -10.74 -16.42 -1.81
C PRO A 362 -10.41 -16.67 -0.33
N ILE A 363 -9.14 -16.56 0.09
CA ILE A 363 -8.74 -16.77 1.48
C ILE A 363 -8.96 -15.50 2.29
N SER A 364 -8.70 -14.31 1.75
CA SER A 364 -9.11 -13.05 2.37
C SER A 364 -8.42 -12.83 3.74
N GLU A 365 -7.09 -12.62 3.73
CA GLU A 365 -6.25 -12.61 4.93
C GLU A 365 -5.24 -11.45 5.04
N SER A 366 -4.87 -11.10 6.28
CA SER A 366 -3.69 -10.30 6.63
C SER A 366 -2.71 -11.16 7.44
N ARG A 367 -1.41 -11.04 7.17
CA ARG A 367 -0.36 -11.76 7.90
C ARG A 367 0.56 -10.77 8.62
N PHE A 368 0.90 -11.07 9.87
CA PHE A 368 1.73 -10.21 10.71
C PHE A 368 3.06 -10.90 11.02
N TYR A 369 4.16 -10.19 10.79
CA TYR A 369 5.53 -10.67 11.02
C TYR A 369 6.22 -9.75 12.03
N LYS A 370 7.18 -10.30 12.79
CA LYS A 370 8.09 -9.45 13.58
C LYS A 370 8.95 -8.62 12.64
N ASN A 371 9.04 -7.32 12.88
CA ASN A 371 9.97 -6.46 12.15
C ASN A 371 11.40 -6.66 12.69
N ASN A 372 12.05 -7.72 12.24
CA ASN A 372 13.46 -7.98 12.47
C ASN A 372 14.22 -7.92 11.13
N LYS A 373 15.55 -7.86 11.19
CA LYS A 373 16.39 -7.73 9.98
C LYS A 373 16.10 -8.81 8.93
N TRP A 374 15.89 -10.06 9.36
CA TRP A 374 15.63 -11.18 8.46
C TRP A 374 14.29 -11.05 7.72
N ASN A 375 13.21 -10.79 8.45
CA ASN A 375 11.87 -10.59 7.86
C ASN A 375 11.83 -9.33 7.00
N ALA A 376 12.47 -8.24 7.42
CA ALA A 376 12.51 -7.01 6.65
C ALA A 376 13.24 -7.20 5.32
N GLU A 377 14.40 -7.87 5.33
CA GLU A 377 15.14 -8.22 4.11
C GLU A 377 14.30 -9.11 3.19
N ARG A 378 13.67 -10.15 3.75
CA ARG A 378 12.87 -11.10 2.98
C ARG A 378 11.64 -10.44 2.36
N LEU A 379 10.90 -9.64 3.12
CA LEU A 379 9.61 -9.09 2.68
C LEU A 379 9.76 -7.83 1.82
N PHE A 380 10.76 -6.98 2.07
CA PHE A 380 10.90 -5.73 1.32
C PHE A 380 11.92 -5.78 0.18
N ASN A 381 12.96 -6.61 0.27
CA ASN A 381 14.06 -6.59 -0.70
C ASN A 381 14.11 -7.83 -1.59
N SER A 382 13.62 -8.99 -1.12
CA SER A 382 13.67 -10.21 -1.93
C SER A 382 12.59 -10.25 -3.00
N GLU A 383 12.87 -10.96 -4.09
CA GLU A 383 11.85 -11.27 -5.10
C GLU A 383 11.06 -12.54 -4.72
N PHE A 384 9.80 -12.59 -5.14
CA PHE A 384 8.89 -13.72 -4.91
C PHE A 384 8.42 -14.30 -6.24
N ASN A 385 8.41 -15.62 -6.35
CA ASN A 385 7.89 -16.29 -7.55
C ASN A 385 6.36 -16.25 -7.62
N SER A 386 5.68 -16.48 -6.49
CA SER A 386 4.21 -16.43 -6.39
C SER A 386 3.75 -16.02 -4.99
N LEU A 387 2.44 -15.81 -4.84
CA LEU A 387 1.80 -15.60 -3.54
C LEU A 387 2.00 -16.78 -2.58
N ASP A 388 2.15 -18.00 -3.10
CA ASP A 388 2.38 -19.19 -2.28
C ASP A 388 3.67 -19.06 -1.46
N GLU A 389 4.74 -18.54 -2.06
CA GLU A 389 6.02 -18.33 -1.35
C GLU A 389 5.93 -17.32 -0.21
N LEU A 390 5.02 -16.33 -0.32
CA LEU A 390 4.73 -15.43 0.80
C LEU A 390 4.01 -16.16 1.93
N ARG A 391 3.09 -17.08 1.58
CA ARG A 391 2.33 -17.88 2.55
C ARG A 391 3.20 -18.93 3.26
N GLU A 392 4.27 -19.40 2.63
CA GLU A 392 5.28 -20.29 3.24
C GLU A 392 6.06 -19.63 4.39
N LEU A 393 6.13 -18.29 4.42
CA LEU A 393 6.90 -17.59 5.44
C LEU A 393 6.26 -17.71 6.82
N ALA A 394 7.08 -18.01 7.83
CA ALA A 394 6.64 -18.08 9.22
C ALA A 394 6.19 -16.70 9.75
N GLN A 395 4.90 -16.59 10.04
CA GLN A 395 4.24 -15.42 10.60
C GLN A 395 4.01 -15.56 12.11
N VAL A 396 3.80 -14.42 12.77
CA VAL A 396 3.40 -14.34 14.18
C VAL A 396 1.91 -14.56 14.35
N GLU A 397 1.12 -13.97 13.44
CA GLU A 397 -0.34 -14.01 13.50
C GLU A 397 -0.93 -13.92 12.09
N VAL A 398 -2.15 -14.46 11.93
CA VAL A 398 -2.98 -14.25 10.75
C VAL A 398 -4.35 -13.76 11.18
N HIS A 399 -4.88 -12.79 10.45
CA HIS A 399 -6.23 -12.27 10.67
C HIS A 399 -7.09 -12.47 9.43
N ASP A 400 -8.35 -12.85 9.64
CA ASP A 400 -9.35 -13.04 8.58
C ASP A 400 -9.96 -11.71 8.13
N HIS A 401 -10.68 -11.74 7.02
CA HIS A 401 -11.53 -10.63 6.59
C HIS A 401 -13.02 -11.02 6.49
N VAL A 402 -13.49 -11.91 7.37
CA VAL A 402 -14.93 -12.25 7.42
C VAL A 402 -15.75 -11.14 8.09
N PHE A 403 -17.06 -11.29 8.17
CA PHE A 403 -17.97 -10.27 8.73
C PHE A 403 -17.46 -9.68 10.07
N LEU A 404 -17.46 -8.34 10.20
CA LEU A 404 -16.90 -7.57 11.33
C LEU A 404 -15.37 -7.55 11.45
N TRP A 405 -14.61 -8.01 10.47
CA TRP A 405 -13.14 -8.09 10.58
C TRP A 405 -12.47 -6.77 10.96
N GLN A 406 -12.97 -5.61 10.53
CA GLN A 406 -12.34 -4.33 10.86
C GLN A 406 -12.30 -4.08 12.38
N TYR A 407 -13.36 -4.47 13.09
CA TYR A 407 -13.43 -4.38 14.55
C TYR A 407 -12.40 -5.32 15.20
N TYR A 408 -12.32 -6.57 14.74
CA TYR A 408 -11.41 -7.56 15.31
C TYR A 408 -9.95 -7.26 14.96
N CYS A 409 -9.67 -6.75 13.77
CA CYS A 409 -8.33 -6.36 13.34
C CYS A 409 -7.84 -5.13 14.12
N GLU A 410 -8.68 -4.10 14.28
CA GLU A 410 -8.37 -2.97 15.16
C GLU A 410 -8.10 -3.42 16.59
N LYS A 411 -8.98 -4.27 17.15
CA LYS A 411 -8.81 -4.81 18.50
C LYS A 411 -7.49 -5.57 18.62
N LEU A 412 -7.16 -6.44 17.66
CA LEU A 412 -5.89 -7.19 17.61
C LEU A 412 -4.69 -6.25 17.62
N LEU A 413 -4.67 -5.27 16.70
CA LEU A 413 -3.62 -4.27 16.60
C LEU A 413 -3.42 -3.51 17.92
N ARG A 414 -4.50 -3.02 18.52
CA ARG A 414 -4.43 -2.23 19.76
C ARG A 414 -4.08 -3.07 20.98
N THR A 415 -4.72 -4.23 21.18
CA THR A 415 -4.60 -4.97 22.45
C THR A 415 -3.38 -5.90 22.47
N GLN A 416 -3.12 -6.63 21.38
CA GLN A 416 -2.03 -7.60 21.29
C GLN A 416 -0.76 -6.94 20.80
N PHE A 417 -0.83 -6.17 19.73
CA PHE A 417 0.34 -5.58 19.09
C PHE A 417 0.71 -4.18 19.59
N LYS A 418 -0.18 -3.54 20.37
CA LYS A 418 0.00 -2.17 20.89
C LYS A 418 0.24 -1.14 19.78
N VAL A 419 -0.39 -1.35 18.63
CA VAL A 419 -0.41 -0.41 17.52
C VAL A 419 -1.71 0.39 17.58
N THR A 420 -1.61 1.71 17.56
CA THR A 420 -2.76 2.62 17.49
C THR A 420 -2.86 3.26 16.11
N PRO A 421 -4.07 3.62 15.67
CA PRO A 421 -4.29 4.39 14.44
C PRO A 421 -3.72 5.82 14.55
N ASN A 422 -3.85 6.58 13.46
CA ASN A 422 -3.44 7.98 13.34
C ASN A 422 -3.96 8.85 14.50
N GLU A 423 -3.15 9.80 14.99
CA GLU A 423 -3.39 10.50 16.27
C GLU A 423 -4.66 11.35 16.27
N SER A 424 -5.03 11.93 15.12
CA SER A 424 -6.21 12.80 14.99
C SER A 424 -7.51 12.05 14.67
N LEU A 425 -7.51 10.72 14.71
CA LEU A 425 -8.62 9.91 14.20
C LEU A 425 -9.81 9.87 15.19
N SER A 426 -10.94 10.45 14.78
CA SER A 426 -12.22 10.34 15.51
C SER A 426 -13.17 9.30 14.90
N ASN A 427 -12.99 8.98 13.62
CA ASN A 427 -13.85 8.06 12.88
C ASN A 427 -13.00 7.22 11.92
N PHE A 428 -13.18 5.90 11.95
CA PHE A 428 -12.54 4.96 11.02
C PHE A 428 -13.12 5.07 9.61
N ALA A 429 -12.24 5.23 8.62
CA ALA A 429 -12.58 5.05 7.23
C ALA A 429 -12.96 3.59 6.92
N GLY A 430 -13.86 3.40 5.95
CA GLY A 430 -14.32 2.06 5.52
C GLY A 430 -15.47 1.46 6.35
N LEU A 431 -15.98 2.18 7.35
CA LEU A 431 -17.15 1.81 8.14
C LEU A 431 -18.29 2.82 7.97
N SER A 432 -19.53 2.38 8.18
CA SER A 432 -20.67 3.31 8.17
C SER A 432 -20.59 4.29 9.34
N ARG A 433 -21.17 5.49 9.17
CA ARG A 433 -21.06 6.61 10.12
C ARG A 433 -21.37 6.25 11.59
N HIS A 434 -22.30 5.34 11.83
CA HIS A 434 -22.65 4.89 13.19
C HIS A 434 -21.65 3.87 13.78
N LYS A 435 -20.93 3.15 12.92
CA LYS A 435 -19.96 2.11 13.30
C LYS A 435 -18.51 2.59 13.27
N SER A 436 -18.24 3.74 12.64
CA SER A 436 -16.90 4.29 12.45
C SER A 436 -16.36 5.04 13.68
N ARG A 437 -17.22 5.48 14.61
CA ARG A 437 -16.76 6.26 15.78
C ARG A 437 -15.67 5.51 16.56
N TYR A 438 -14.54 6.19 16.76
CA TYR A 438 -13.35 5.63 17.39
C TYR A 438 -13.00 6.38 18.68
N SER A 439 -12.42 5.64 19.63
CA SER A 439 -11.88 6.17 20.88
C SER A 439 -10.47 5.64 21.09
N HIS A 440 -9.50 6.50 21.35
CA HIS A 440 -8.12 6.06 21.62
C HIS A 440 -8.00 5.24 22.91
N SER A 441 -8.93 5.38 23.86
CA SER A 441 -8.93 4.60 25.10
C SER A 441 -9.59 3.23 24.95
N SER A 442 -10.69 3.14 24.20
CA SER A 442 -11.53 1.93 24.13
C SER A 442 -11.58 1.22 22.77
N GLY A 443 -11.10 1.86 21.71
CA GLY A 443 -11.12 1.36 20.33
C GLY A 443 -12.46 1.59 19.62
N LEU A 444 -12.77 0.73 18.64
CA LEU A 444 -14.08 0.69 17.98
C LEU A 444 -15.18 0.16 18.92
N ALA A 445 -16.43 0.56 18.68
CA ALA A 445 -17.58 0.09 19.46
C ALA A 445 -17.77 -1.43 19.33
N LYS A 446 -17.97 -2.11 20.46
CA LYS A 446 -18.18 -3.57 20.49
C LYS A 446 -19.46 -3.94 19.71
N PRO A 447 -19.40 -4.89 18.77
CA PRO A 447 -20.59 -5.39 18.08
C PRO A 447 -21.60 -6.05 19.02
N THR A 448 -22.87 -6.06 18.61
CA THR A 448 -23.96 -6.76 19.32
C THR A 448 -23.77 -8.28 19.29
N LEU A 449 -24.36 -8.99 20.26
CA LEU A 449 -24.22 -10.44 20.39
C LEU A 449 -24.68 -11.17 19.12
N ASP A 450 -25.81 -10.77 18.53
CA ASP A 450 -26.34 -11.39 17.30
C ASP A 450 -25.34 -11.32 16.14
N ARG A 451 -24.68 -10.17 15.97
CA ARG A 451 -23.68 -9.99 14.91
C ARG A 451 -22.38 -10.72 15.21
N ILE A 452 -22.03 -10.86 16.49
CA ILE A 452 -20.91 -11.71 16.89
C ILE A 452 -21.23 -13.16 16.52
N ASN A 453 -22.44 -13.65 16.80
CA ASN A 453 -22.87 -15.00 16.46
C ASN A 453 -22.85 -15.25 14.94
N GLU A 454 -23.35 -14.32 14.12
CA GLU A 454 -23.25 -14.39 12.66
C GLU A 454 -21.78 -14.50 12.19
N ARG A 455 -20.87 -13.72 12.78
CA ARG A 455 -19.43 -13.85 12.51
C ARG A 455 -18.91 -15.24 12.86
N LYS A 456 -19.35 -15.86 13.96
CA LYS A 456 -18.86 -17.18 14.40
C LYS A 456 -19.01 -18.23 13.28
N GLU A 457 -20.19 -18.28 12.67
CA GLU A 457 -20.51 -19.23 11.59
C GLU A 457 -19.61 -19.00 10.36
N MET A 458 -19.46 -17.75 9.94
CA MET A 458 -18.58 -17.40 8.81
C MET A 458 -17.11 -17.69 9.09
N LEU A 459 -16.68 -17.48 10.34
CA LEU A 459 -15.30 -17.68 10.76
C LEU A 459 -14.93 -19.18 10.77
N GLU A 460 -15.85 -20.08 11.12
CA GLU A 460 -15.61 -21.53 11.01
C GLU A 460 -15.32 -21.95 9.56
N ILE A 461 -16.16 -21.50 8.62
CA ILE A 461 -16.00 -21.80 7.19
C ILE A 461 -14.65 -21.25 6.68
N TRP A 462 -14.30 -20.04 7.10
CA TRP A 462 -13.03 -19.42 6.76
C TRP A 462 -11.84 -20.20 7.33
N LEU A 463 -11.90 -20.63 8.60
CA LEU A 463 -10.83 -21.38 9.26
C LEU A 463 -10.54 -22.68 8.52
N GLU A 464 -11.57 -23.43 8.14
CA GLU A 464 -11.39 -24.68 7.39
C GLU A 464 -10.70 -24.44 6.04
N LYS A 465 -11.15 -23.41 5.32
CA LYS A 465 -10.54 -23.02 4.03
C LYS A 465 -9.10 -22.55 4.20
N PHE A 466 -8.84 -21.68 5.17
CA PHE A 466 -7.51 -21.16 5.48
C PHE A 466 -6.55 -22.28 5.83
N TRP A 467 -6.93 -23.18 6.74
CA TRP A 467 -6.07 -24.29 7.18
C TRP A 467 -5.87 -25.34 6.10
N THR A 468 -6.87 -25.61 5.27
CA THR A 468 -6.68 -26.46 4.08
C THR A 468 -5.58 -25.90 3.18
N CYS A 469 -5.53 -24.58 3.00
CA CYS A 469 -4.47 -23.94 2.24
C CYS A 469 -3.13 -23.90 3.01
N GLU A 470 -3.13 -23.68 4.32
CA GLU A 470 -1.91 -23.71 5.14
C GLU A 470 -1.28 -25.11 5.18
N PHE A 471 -2.05 -26.19 5.30
CA PHE A 471 -1.52 -27.56 5.28
C PHE A 471 -0.98 -27.97 3.91
N ALA A 472 -1.42 -27.30 2.83
CA ALA A 472 -0.83 -27.49 1.51
C ALA A 472 0.54 -26.81 1.35
N THR A 473 0.92 -25.93 2.29
CA THR A 473 2.26 -25.32 2.33
C THR A 473 3.30 -26.30 2.88
N THR A 474 4.58 -26.04 2.60
CA THR A 474 5.68 -26.82 3.16
C THR A 474 5.98 -26.51 4.62
N LYS A 475 5.41 -25.43 5.16
CA LYS A 475 5.65 -24.90 6.51
C LYS A 475 5.44 -25.91 7.64
N TYR A 476 4.46 -26.80 7.49
CA TYR A 476 4.11 -27.79 8.51
C TYR A 476 4.61 -29.21 8.17
N GLY A 477 5.37 -29.38 7.08
CA GLY A 477 5.84 -30.69 6.64
C GLY A 477 4.71 -31.63 6.18
N LYS A 478 5.04 -32.91 5.96
CA LYS A 478 4.05 -33.95 5.64
C LYS A 478 3.42 -34.48 6.93
N GLU A 479 2.49 -33.74 7.51
CA GLU A 479 1.73 -34.17 8.68
C GLU A 479 0.67 -35.23 8.31
N ASP A 480 0.46 -36.19 9.22
CA ASP A 480 -0.61 -37.19 9.15
C ASP A 480 -1.98 -36.47 9.13
N PRO A 481 -2.94 -36.84 8.25
CA PRO A 481 -4.30 -36.28 8.25
C PRO A 481 -4.93 -36.16 9.63
N LYS A 482 -4.67 -37.11 10.54
CA LYS A 482 -5.19 -37.07 11.92
C LYS A 482 -4.57 -35.93 12.75
N GLN A 483 -3.29 -35.61 12.52
CA GLN A 483 -2.63 -34.48 13.17
C GLN A 483 -3.15 -33.14 12.64
N ASN A 484 -3.38 -33.05 11.32
CA ASN A 484 -4.00 -31.87 10.70
C ASN A 484 -5.39 -31.60 11.29
N GLU A 485 -6.21 -32.65 11.43
CA GLU A 485 -7.52 -32.55 12.09
C GLU A 485 -7.37 -32.05 13.53
N GLY A 486 -6.44 -32.64 14.30
CA GLY A 486 -6.18 -32.22 15.68
C GLY A 486 -5.74 -30.75 15.81
N THR A 487 -4.89 -30.28 14.90
CA THR A 487 -4.45 -28.88 14.84
C THR A 487 -5.60 -27.94 14.48
N LEU A 488 -6.40 -28.28 13.47
CA LEU A 488 -7.58 -27.51 13.09
C LEU A 488 -8.58 -27.39 14.24
N SER A 489 -8.89 -28.51 14.91
CA SER A 489 -9.79 -28.50 16.08
C SER A 489 -9.22 -27.67 17.24
N LEU A 490 -7.91 -27.71 17.50
CA LEU A 490 -7.30 -26.87 18.55
C LEU A 490 -7.50 -25.38 18.24
N ILE A 491 -7.39 -24.99 16.97
CA ILE A 491 -7.53 -23.60 16.54
C ILE A 491 -8.99 -23.15 16.61
N LYS A 492 -9.93 -24.01 16.19
CA LYS A 492 -11.36 -23.76 16.41
C LYS A 492 -11.64 -23.53 17.90
N ALA A 493 -11.08 -24.35 18.79
CA ALA A 493 -11.24 -24.16 20.23
C ALA A 493 -10.70 -22.80 20.72
N GLN A 494 -9.53 -22.37 20.24
CA GLN A 494 -8.95 -21.06 20.58
C GLN A 494 -9.82 -19.89 20.10
N VAL A 495 -10.39 -20.01 18.90
CA VAL A 495 -11.31 -19.01 18.35
C VAL A 495 -12.58 -18.92 19.19
N TYR A 496 -13.19 -20.06 19.55
CA TYR A 496 -14.38 -20.08 20.39
C TYR A 496 -14.15 -19.53 21.79
N LYS A 497 -12.97 -19.78 22.36
CA LYS A 497 -12.53 -19.12 23.59
C LYS A 497 -12.54 -17.60 23.48
N GLN A 498 -12.00 -17.05 22.39
CA GLN A 498 -11.95 -15.59 22.17
C GLN A 498 -13.35 -14.99 21.97
N LEU A 499 -14.27 -15.78 21.43
CA LEU A 499 -15.67 -15.42 21.22
C LEU A 499 -16.54 -15.60 22.48
N GLY A 500 -15.99 -16.20 23.55
CA GLY A 500 -16.68 -16.44 24.82
C GLY A 500 -17.68 -17.61 24.79
N ASP A 501 -17.44 -18.60 23.92
CA ASP A 501 -18.31 -19.77 23.73
C ASP A 501 -17.68 -21.01 24.36
N SER A 502 -17.90 -21.19 25.67
CA SER A 502 -17.25 -22.25 26.44
C SER A 502 -17.63 -23.66 26.01
N GLU A 503 -18.85 -23.87 25.50
CA GLU A 503 -19.33 -25.18 25.07
C GLU A 503 -18.61 -25.64 23.80
N LYS A 504 -18.58 -24.79 22.77
CA LYS A 504 -17.84 -25.09 21.54
C LYS A 504 -16.34 -25.12 21.77
N GLU A 505 -15.79 -24.25 22.63
CA GLU A 505 -14.39 -24.34 23.06
C GLU A 505 -14.08 -25.73 23.61
N HIS A 506 -14.86 -26.21 24.58
CA HIS A 506 -14.65 -27.51 25.20
C HIS A 506 -14.80 -28.67 24.22
N HIS A 507 -15.83 -28.62 23.35
CA HIS A 507 -16.06 -29.63 22.32
C HIS A 507 -14.86 -29.79 21.37
N TYR A 508 -14.39 -28.69 20.79
CA TYR A 508 -13.26 -28.73 19.85
C TYR A 508 -11.93 -29.03 20.54
N LEU A 509 -11.76 -28.62 21.80
CA LEU A 509 -10.59 -28.96 22.59
C LEU A 509 -10.50 -30.46 22.86
N LYS A 510 -11.64 -31.10 23.14
CA LYS A 510 -11.75 -32.56 23.24
C LYS A 510 -11.39 -33.24 21.92
N GLN A 511 -12.01 -32.82 20.81
CA GLN A 511 -11.73 -33.41 19.50
C GLN A 511 -10.24 -33.31 19.15
N ALA A 512 -9.62 -32.15 19.40
CA ALA A 512 -8.18 -31.96 19.18
C ALA A 512 -7.31 -32.90 20.05
N SER A 513 -7.71 -33.09 21.32
CA SER A 513 -7.08 -34.01 22.26
C SER A 513 -7.17 -35.45 21.77
N ASP A 514 -8.36 -35.89 21.35
CA ASP A 514 -8.64 -37.25 20.85
C ASP A 514 -7.90 -37.55 19.53
N SER A 515 -7.73 -36.53 18.67
CA SER A 515 -6.90 -36.61 17.46
C SER A 515 -5.40 -36.65 17.74
N GLY A 516 -4.98 -36.51 19.00
CA GLY A 516 -3.61 -36.72 19.42
C GLY A 516 -2.78 -35.45 19.56
N ASN A 517 -3.37 -34.26 19.43
CA ASN A 517 -2.64 -32.99 19.52
C ASN A 517 -2.13 -32.77 20.95
N THR A 518 -0.82 -32.60 21.10
CA THR A 518 -0.12 -32.56 22.39
C THR A 518 -0.56 -31.38 23.27
N GLU A 519 -0.70 -30.18 22.69
CA GLU A 519 -1.15 -28.98 23.39
C GLU A 519 -2.62 -29.11 23.82
N ALA A 520 -3.46 -29.64 22.92
CA ALA A 520 -4.87 -29.87 23.21
C ALA A 520 -5.07 -30.84 24.37
N LYS A 521 -4.29 -31.93 24.43
CA LYS A 521 -4.32 -32.88 25.55
C LYS A 521 -4.02 -32.22 26.89
N TYR A 522 -2.99 -31.36 26.93
CA TYR A 522 -2.65 -30.64 28.16
C TYR A 522 -3.77 -29.69 28.58
N ARG A 523 -4.29 -28.87 27.66
CA ARG A 523 -5.36 -27.91 27.94
C ARG A 523 -6.67 -28.59 28.31
N TYR A 524 -7.06 -29.62 27.57
CA TYR A 524 -8.26 -30.42 27.84
C TYR A 524 -8.14 -31.09 29.20
N GLY A 525 -7.01 -31.77 29.45
CA GLY A 525 -6.74 -32.39 30.74
C GLY A 525 -6.82 -31.39 31.89
N THR A 526 -6.24 -30.20 31.73
CA THR A 526 -6.31 -29.11 32.72
C THR A 526 -7.73 -28.68 33.02
N SER A 527 -8.61 -28.63 32.00
CA SER A 527 -10.02 -28.31 32.17
C SER A 527 -10.77 -29.36 33.00
N LEU A 528 -10.34 -30.63 32.94
CA LEU A 528 -10.97 -31.75 33.62
C LEU A 528 -10.45 -31.98 35.05
N ILE A 529 -9.24 -31.53 35.40
CA ILE A 529 -8.64 -31.75 36.74
C ILE A 529 -9.53 -31.22 37.89
N LYS A 530 -10.31 -30.17 37.64
CA LYS A 530 -11.22 -29.57 38.64
C LYS A 530 -12.60 -30.24 38.70
N GLY A 531 -12.84 -31.27 37.88
CA GLY A 531 -14.10 -31.99 37.82
C GLY A 531 -14.24 -33.04 38.93
N ASP A 532 -15.20 -33.94 38.74
CA ASP A 532 -15.39 -35.09 39.62
C ASP A 532 -14.22 -36.10 39.52
N ALA A 533 -14.28 -37.17 40.30
CA ALA A 533 -13.23 -38.18 40.32
C ALA A 533 -12.98 -38.82 38.94
N GLN A 534 -14.00 -38.95 38.10
CA GLN A 534 -13.87 -39.55 36.78
C GLN A 534 -13.23 -38.58 35.79
N ALA A 535 -13.71 -37.34 35.76
CA ALA A 535 -13.15 -36.26 34.95
C ALA A 535 -11.68 -36.02 35.32
N ARG A 536 -11.36 -36.00 36.62
CA ARG A 536 -9.98 -35.85 37.08
C ARG A 536 -9.07 -36.94 36.54
N LYS A 537 -9.48 -38.22 36.61
CA LYS A 537 -8.71 -39.35 36.07
C LYS A 537 -8.49 -39.23 34.57
N GLU A 538 -9.54 -38.88 33.83
CA GLU A 538 -9.43 -38.63 32.40
C GLU A 538 -8.44 -37.48 32.11
N GLY A 539 -8.51 -36.41 32.90
CA GLY A 539 -7.58 -35.28 32.80
C GLY A 539 -6.13 -35.66 33.06
N GLU A 540 -5.86 -36.45 34.10
CA GLU A 540 -4.54 -36.99 34.43
C GLU A 540 -4.00 -37.88 33.28
N ARG A 541 -4.85 -38.69 32.66
CA ARG A 541 -4.49 -39.51 31.48
C ARG A 541 -4.07 -38.65 30.28
N HIS A 542 -4.85 -37.63 29.94
CA HIS A 542 -4.49 -36.74 28.82
C HIS A 542 -3.19 -35.97 29.10
N MET A 543 -2.95 -35.55 30.36
CA MET A 543 -1.68 -34.93 30.75
C MET A 543 -0.51 -35.89 30.60
N LEU A 544 -0.64 -37.15 31.05
CA LEU A 544 0.40 -38.18 30.87
C LEU A 544 0.74 -38.37 29.40
N GLU A 545 -0.26 -38.49 28.53
CA GLU A 545 -0.04 -38.61 27.09
C GLU A 545 0.63 -37.38 26.47
N SER A 546 0.29 -36.18 26.94
CA SER A 546 0.92 -34.93 26.51
C SER A 546 2.39 -34.86 26.94
N ALA A 547 2.68 -35.23 28.19
CA ALA A 547 4.04 -35.26 28.73
C ALA A 547 4.93 -36.30 28.04
N LYS A 548 4.40 -37.49 27.73
CA LYS A 548 5.12 -38.50 26.93
C LYS A 548 5.58 -38.00 25.56
N LYS A 549 4.90 -36.99 25.02
CA LYS A 549 5.27 -36.32 23.76
C LYS A 549 6.16 -35.08 23.97
N GLY A 550 6.69 -34.86 25.18
CA GLY A 550 7.65 -33.78 25.48
C GLY A 550 7.01 -32.46 25.90
N HIS A 551 5.74 -32.43 26.30
CA HIS A 551 5.09 -31.19 26.72
C HIS A 551 5.54 -30.76 28.12
N LYS A 552 6.44 -29.78 28.18
CA LYS A 552 7.08 -29.32 29.43
C LYS A 552 6.13 -29.01 30.58
N SER A 553 5.06 -28.24 30.34
CA SER A 553 4.11 -27.92 31.41
C SER A 553 3.31 -29.15 31.89
N ALA A 554 3.14 -30.15 31.04
CA ALA A 554 2.49 -31.40 31.42
C ALA A 554 3.44 -32.27 32.25
N GLU A 555 4.72 -32.36 31.84
CA GLU A 555 5.78 -33.04 32.60
C GLU A 555 5.96 -32.42 34.00
N GLU A 556 6.03 -31.09 34.09
CA GLU A 556 6.10 -30.37 35.35
C GLU A 556 4.89 -30.65 36.23
N PHE A 557 3.68 -30.66 35.64
CA PHE A 557 2.45 -30.95 36.36
C PHE A 557 2.45 -32.37 36.93
N ILE A 558 2.75 -33.37 36.11
CA ILE A 558 2.83 -34.78 36.52
C ILE A 558 3.84 -34.97 37.64
N LYS A 559 5.03 -34.38 37.50
CA LYS A 559 6.08 -34.44 38.53
C LYS A 559 5.64 -33.77 39.83
N LYS A 560 5.03 -32.58 39.74
CA LYS A 560 4.58 -31.81 40.91
C LYS A 560 3.50 -32.54 41.71
N PHE A 561 2.60 -33.23 41.02
CA PHE A 561 1.45 -33.90 41.64
C PHE A 561 1.62 -35.41 41.80
N GLY A 562 2.78 -35.97 41.45
CA GLY A 562 3.07 -37.40 41.60
C GLY A 562 2.13 -38.29 40.78
N ILE A 563 1.69 -37.83 39.62
CA ILE A 563 0.76 -38.57 38.77
C ILE A 563 1.50 -39.77 38.18
N SER A 564 1.03 -40.98 38.47
CA SER A 564 1.64 -42.24 38.05
C SER A 564 0.83 -42.85 36.93
N GLU A 565 1.48 -43.24 35.84
CA GLU A 565 0.83 -43.99 34.74
C GLU A 565 0.27 -45.33 35.24
N TYR A 566 0.89 -45.88 36.27
CA TYR A 566 0.56 -47.18 36.81
C TYR A 566 -0.41 -47.13 37.99
N ALA A 567 -0.90 -45.95 38.40
CA ALA A 567 -1.75 -45.78 39.57
C ALA A 567 -2.93 -46.77 39.60
N GLU A 568 -3.65 -46.92 38.49
CA GLU A 568 -4.79 -47.84 38.39
C GLU A 568 -4.35 -49.32 38.27
N LYS A 569 -3.18 -49.56 37.66
CA LYS A 569 -2.59 -50.89 37.48
C LYS A 569 -2.03 -51.48 38.79
N ARG A 570 -1.72 -50.68 39.81
CA ARG A 570 -1.18 -51.14 41.11
C ARG A 570 -2.04 -52.25 41.74
N SER A 571 -3.36 -52.09 41.71
CA SER A 571 -4.28 -53.10 42.26
C SER A 571 -4.23 -54.43 41.48
N ILE A 572 -4.07 -54.36 40.16
CA ILE A 572 -3.97 -55.49 39.25
C ILE A 572 -2.63 -56.22 39.47
N PHE A 573 -1.52 -55.48 39.57
CA PHE A 573 -0.21 -56.04 39.90
C PHE A 573 -0.23 -56.82 41.21
N LYS A 574 -0.79 -56.24 42.27
CA LYS A 574 -0.91 -56.91 43.58
C LYS A 574 -1.67 -58.23 43.48
N LYS A 575 -2.83 -58.23 42.81
CA LYS A 575 -3.64 -59.45 42.63
C LYS A 575 -2.86 -60.55 41.91
N HIS A 576 -2.16 -60.21 40.83
CA HIS A 576 -1.36 -61.18 40.08
C HIS A 576 -0.15 -61.68 40.87
N LEU A 577 0.58 -60.80 41.58
CA LEU A 577 1.69 -61.21 42.42
C LEU A 577 1.24 -62.16 43.54
N ILE A 578 0.12 -61.87 44.22
CA ILE A 578 -0.41 -62.77 45.27
C ILE A 578 -0.78 -64.13 44.67
N SER A 579 -1.41 -64.14 43.49
CA SER A 579 -1.75 -65.37 42.78
C SER A 579 -0.50 -66.19 42.41
N LEU A 580 0.52 -65.55 41.82
CA LEU A 580 1.78 -66.19 41.43
C LEU A 580 2.54 -66.78 42.62
N ASN A 581 2.68 -66.01 43.71
CA ASN A 581 3.34 -66.48 44.93
C ASN A 581 2.64 -67.71 45.53
N LYS A 582 1.30 -67.78 45.43
CA LYS A 582 0.51 -68.90 45.96
C LYS A 582 0.55 -70.13 45.05
N ALA A 583 0.40 -69.94 43.74
CA ALA A 583 0.28 -71.03 42.78
C ALA A 583 1.61 -71.76 42.52
N SER A 584 2.72 -71.03 42.48
CA SER A 584 3.99 -71.56 41.97
C SER A 584 5.00 -71.94 43.07
N LYS A 585 4.63 -71.85 44.35
CA LYS A 585 5.55 -71.99 45.50
C LYS A 585 6.83 -71.13 45.39
N ILE A 586 6.75 -70.02 44.66
CA ILE A 586 7.83 -69.04 44.57
C ILE A 586 7.55 -67.89 45.53
N TRP A 587 8.61 -67.20 45.93
CA TRP A 587 8.53 -65.88 46.56
C TRP A 587 9.04 -64.84 45.57
N ILE A 588 8.21 -63.84 45.24
CA ILE A 588 8.61 -62.69 44.42
C ILE A 588 8.74 -61.47 45.33
N GLY A 589 9.85 -60.75 45.19
CA GLY A 589 10.14 -59.54 45.93
C GLY A 589 10.94 -58.52 45.14
N PHE A 590 11.22 -57.40 45.79
CA PHE A 590 12.13 -56.38 45.28
C PHE A 590 13.39 -56.34 46.16
N HIS A 591 14.55 -56.48 45.52
CA HIS A 591 15.86 -56.35 46.13
C HIS A 591 16.44 -54.96 45.87
N HIS A 592 16.95 -54.30 46.91
CA HIS A 592 17.40 -52.90 46.83
C HIS A 592 18.40 -52.64 45.69
N GLU A 593 19.35 -53.54 45.48
CA GLU A 593 20.39 -53.40 44.45
C GLU A 593 20.12 -54.18 43.15
N LYS A 594 19.25 -55.20 43.20
CA LYS A 594 19.10 -56.18 42.10
C LYS A 594 17.76 -56.02 41.38
N GLY A 595 16.82 -55.24 41.91
CA GLY A 595 15.51 -55.05 41.33
C GLY A 595 14.56 -56.20 41.68
N TRP A 596 13.66 -56.56 40.75
CA TRP A 596 12.74 -57.68 40.95
C TRP A 596 13.48 -59.01 41.01
N VAL A 597 13.20 -59.79 42.05
CA VAL A 597 13.82 -61.09 42.31
C VAL A 597 12.77 -62.14 42.63
N GLU A 598 13.07 -63.38 42.26
CA GLU A 598 12.28 -64.54 42.68
C GLU A 598 13.14 -65.55 43.44
N LEU A 599 12.50 -66.31 44.31
CA LEU A 599 13.07 -67.40 45.10
C LEU A 599 12.13 -68.61 45.00
N ASP A 600 12.63 -69.74 44.49
CA ASP A 600 11.87 -70.99 44.44
C ASP A 600 11.96 -71.71 45.79
N ARG A 601 10.82 -71.93 46.45
CA ARG A 601 10.77 -72.58 47.78
C ARG A 601 10.87 -74.10 47.70
N ASN A 602 10.89 -74.69 46.50
CA ASN A 602 11.09 -76.14 46.35
C ASN A 602 12.56 -76.54 46.49
N LEU A 603 13.49 -75.63 46.19
CA LEU A 603 14.93 -75.80 46.38
C LEU A 603 15.25 -76.01 47.86
N ILE A 604 16.13 -76.96 48.16
CA ILE A 604 16.47 -77.36 49.54
C ILE A 604 17.11 -76.18 50.29
N GLU A 605 17.94 -75.42 49.60
CA GLU A 605 18.66 -74.23 50.05
C GLU A 605 17.70 -73.12 50.51
N ASN A 606 16.51 -73.05 49.90
CA ASN A 606 15.50 -72.01 50.14
C ASN A 606 14.42 -72.43 51.16
N ARG A 607 14.51 -73.63 51.72
CA ARG A 607 13.54 -74.09 52.74
C ARG A 607 13.71 -73.32 54.05
N PRO A 608 12.63 -73.15 54.83
CA PRO A 608 12.71 -72.49 56.14
C PRO A 608 13.72 -73.13 57.11
N GLU A 609 14.03 -74.41 56.95
CA GLU A 609 14.94 -75.18 57.80
C GLU A 609 16.43 -75.04 57.43
N SER A 610 16.76 -74.51 56.24
CA SER A 610 18.14 -74.37 55.79
C SER A 610 18.90 -73.32 56.63
N LYS A 611 20.20 -73.51 56.86
CA LYS A 611 21.06 -72.59 57.64
C LYS A 611 22.16 -71.90 56.81
N GLY A 612 22.05 -71.95 55.49
CA GLY A 612 23.09 -71.47 54.56
C GLY A 612 22.66 -70.32 53.65
N GLU A 613 23.33 -70.22 52.51
CA GLU A 613 22.97 -69.30 51.44
C GLU A 613 21.68 -69.73 50.74
N MET A 614 20.87 -68.75 50.38
CA MET A 614 19.64 -68.91 49.61
C MET A 614 19.88 -68.51 48.17
N ILE A 615 19.15 -69.15 47.27
CA ILE A 615 19.27 -68.98 45.83
C ILE A 615 18.13 -68.09 45.35
N PHE A 616 18.49 -66.95 44.77
CA PHE A 616 17.58 -66.01 44.13
C PHE A 616 17.87 -65.90 42.64
N ILE A 617 16.85 -65.56 41.86
CA ILE A 617 16.98 -65.22 40.45
C ILE A 617 16.63 -63.74 40.27
N ASN A 618 17.52 -63.00 39.63
CA ASN A 618 17.21 -61.66 39.14
C ASN A 618 16.21 -61.78 37.99
N MET A 619 14.98 -61.32 38.19
CA MET A 619 13.91 -61.53 37.20
C MET A 619 14.14 -60.73 35.91
N SER A 620 14.87 -59.61 35.96
CA SER A 620 15.17 -58.83 34.76
C SER A 620 16.24 -59.53 33.90
N LYS A 621 17.30 -60.03 34.54
CA LYS A 621 18.48 -60.62 33.87
C LYS A 621 18.43 -62.14 33.69
N GLY A 622 17.61 -62.85 34.45
CA GLY A 622 17.61 -64.31 34.51
C GLY A 622 18.85 -64.91 35.21
N GLU A 623 19.63 -64.09 35.91
CA GLU A 623 20.87 -64.50 36.57
C GLU A 623 20.59 -64.98 38.00
N MET A 624 21.16 -66.12 38.38
CA MET A 624 21.13 -66.59 39.76
C MET A 624 22.16 -65.84 40.62
N PHE A 625 21.81 -65.60 41.88
CA PHE A 625 22.74 -65.13 42.89
C PHE A 625 22.42 -65.75 44.25
N PHE A 626 23.43 -65.75 45.12
CA PHE A 626 23.38 -66.34 46.45
C PHE A 626 23.39 -65.24 47.49
N GLU A 627 22.62 -65.43 48.56
CA GLU A 627 22.56 -64.47 49.67
C GLU A 627 22.40 -65.20 50.99
N GLU A 628 23.08 -64.73 52.03
CA GLU A 628 22.97 -65.36 53.35
C GLU A 628 21.57 -65.15 53.92
N LYS A 629 20.97 -66.20 54.48
CA LYS A 629 19.61 -66.15 55.03
C LYS A 629 19.38 -65.04 56.07
N ARG A 630 20.41 -64.66 56.83
CA ARG A 630 20.35 -63.54 57.81
C ARG A 630 20.11 -62.17 57.17
N ASN A 631 20.38 -62.04 55.86
CA ASN A 631 20.21 -60.81 55.08
C ASN A 631 18.84 -60.76 54.38
N TRP A 632 18.05 -61.84 54.37
CA TRP A 632 16.70 -61.86 53.81
C TRP A 632 15.66 -61.22 54.73
N LYS A 633 15.73 -59.90 54.80
CA LYS A 633 14.84 -59.05 55.57
C LYS A 633 14.84 -57.64 54.97
N GLU A 634 13.90 -56.82 55.40
CA GLU A 634 13.89 -55.40 55.07
C GLU A 634 15.14 -54.69 55.63
N PRO A 635 15.67 -53.65 54.95
CA PRO A 635 15.17 -53.08 53.68
C PRO A 635 15.72 -53.78 52.43
N LEU A 636 16.61 -54.78 52.58
CA LEU A 636 17.32 -55.39 51.47
C LEU A 636 16.37 -56.17 50.54
N PHE A 637 15.39 -56.87 51.13
CA PHE A 637 14.33 -57.58 50.43
C PHE A 637 12.96 -57.15 50.91
N ILE A 638 12.09 -56.74 49.98
CA ILE A 638 10.71 -56.33 50.28
C ILE A 638 9.76 -57.24 49.51
N PHE A 639 8.71 -57.73 50.18
CA PHE A 639 7.71 -58.58 49.54
C PHE A 639 6.97 -57.83 48.44
N ALA A 640 6.89 -58.41 47.23
CA ALA A 640 6.46 -57.70 46.04
C ALA A 640 5.05 -57.07 46.16
N PRO A 641 3.99 -57.77 46.62
CA PRO A 641 2.68 -57.15 46.82
C PRO A 641 2.68 -55.92 47.72
N THR A 642 3.54 -55.89 48.74
CA THR A 642 3.70 -54.73 49.63
C THR A 642 4.50 -53.62 48.94
N TYR A 643 5.53 -53.99 48.17
CA TYR A 643 6.38 -53.03 47.46
C TYR A 643 5.64 -52.25 46.35
N ILE A 644 4.56 -52.82 45.77
CA ILE A 644 3.81 -52.18 44.67
C ILE A 644 3.33 -50.77 45.01
N ASP A 645 3.01 -50.45 46.27
CA ASP A 645 2.55 -49.11 46.62
C ASP A 645 3.65 -48.05 46.55
N PHE A 646 4.91 -48.47 46.72
CA PHE A 646 6.08 -47.61 46.76
C PHE A 646 6.91 -47.67 45.47
N ALA A 647 6.62 -48.64 44.60
CA ALA A 647 7.31 -48.80 43.34
C ALA A 647 7.12 -47.58 42.43
N SER A 648 8.22 -47.11 41.85
CA SER A 648 8.25 -46.13 40.78
C SER A 648 7.66 -46.69 39.49
N ASP A 649 7.23 -45.81 38.57
CA ASP A 649 6.69 -46.21 37.27
C ASP A 649 7.68 -47.06 36.46
N LYS A 650 8.99 -46.77 36.56
CA LYS A 650 10.04 -47.59 35.95
C LYS A 650 10.03 -49.03 36.48
N GLN A 651 9.93 -49.19 37.80
CA GLN A 651 9.89 -50.52 38.42
C GLN A 651 8.59 -51.27 38.08
N LEU A 652 7.47 -50.56 37.97
CA LEU A 652 6.19 -51.17 37.56
C LEU A 652 6.18 -51.57 36.08
N GLN A 653 6.86 -50.81 35.22
CA GLN A 653 7.08 -51.16 33.82
C GLN A 653 7.96 -52.41 33.67
N GLU A 654 9.04 -52.50 34.46
CA GLU A 654 9.85 -53.72 34.54
C GLU A 654 9.01 -54.93 34.98
N LEU A 655 8.14 -54.76 35.97
CA LEU A 655 7.24 -55.81 36.42
C LEU A 655 6.21 -56.23 35.38
N GLU A 656 5.62 -55.27 34.65
CA GLU A 656 4.71 -55.55 33.53
C GLU A 656 5.40 -56.40 32.46
N THR A 657 6.67 -56.11 32.17
CA THR A 657 7.50 -56.91 31.26
C THR A 657 7.72 -58.31 31.82
N ILE A 658 8.02 -58.45 33.11
CA ILE A 658 8.20 -59.75 33.77
C ILE A 658 6.91 -60.58 33.70
N PHE A 659 5.74 -59.98 33.93
CA PHE A 659 4.45 -60.67 33.87
C PHE A 659 4.16 -61.32 32.52
N THR A 660 4.63 -60.73 31.41
CA THR A 660 4.47 -61.35 30.08
C THR A 660 5.15 -62.71 30.01
N ARG A 661 6.26 -62.94 30.74
CA ARG A 661 6.96 -64.23 30.81
C ARG A 661 6.15 -65.30 31.55
N TYR A 662 5.24 -64.90 32.43
CA TYR A 662 4.29 -65.78 33.12
C TYR A 662 2.94 -65.90 32.38
N ASN A 663 2.86 -65.47 31.11
CA ASN A 663 1.62 -65.40 30.33
C ASN A 663 0.50 -64.58 31.01
N ILE A 664 0.86 -63.62 31.86
CA ILE A 664 -0.09 -62.71 32.50
C ILE A 664 -0.25 -61.47 31.62
N LYS A 665 -1.48 -61.23 31.16
CA LYS A 665 -1.83 -60.01 30.43
C LYS A 665 -2.46 -59.02 31.40
N ILE A 666 -1.80 -57.88 31.61
CA ILE A 666 -2.36 -56.74 32.31
C ILE A 666 -3.26 -56.02 31.32
N LYS A 667 -4.58 -56.13 31.50
CA LYS A 667 -5.56 -55.35 30.76
C LYS A 667 -6.06 -54.21 31.61
#